data_AF-A0A0C9NEL8-F1
#
_entry.id   AF-A0A0C9NEL8-F1
#
_cell.length_a   1.000
_cell.length_b   1.000
_cell.length_c   1.000
_cell.angle_alpha   90.00
_cell.angle_beta   90.00
_cell.angle_gamma   90.00
#
_symmetry.space_group_name_H-M   'P 1'
#
loop_
_entity.id
_entity.type
_entity.pdbx_description
1 polymer ?
#
loop_
_entity_poly.entity_id
_entity_poly.type
_entity_poly.pdbx_seq_one_letter_code
_entity_poly.pdbx_strand_id
1 'polypeptide(L)'
;MAAVLSADYRIVGLDLKAEALTFPVIKVDLASDQSVLDALAQIRASHGGRVASVIHLAAYFDFTGKEHPLYRSVNVEGTRRLLRALQDFEVEQFVYSSTMLVHAPCAPGEQIDESWPIDPRWAYPKSKALAEEVIREEHGSIPYAILRFAGVYDEESAVPTLSNQIARIYEREFESFFYSGSPLVGQSMVHREDVVEAVRLAVQRRDTLPPDAEILIGEPEALGYDALQDEIGYLIHGIEDWPTLRVPKPVAAVGVWAQDKLEPVVPDAIDEGEKPFIKPFMIRLADDHYALDIGRAEKLLGWRPHHRLKDELPKMIAALKRDPLAWYKRNGLRPPHDLAEAAALGKHPEEVRRASDERYRREHSETRWAHFVNLMLGTWLLTQPPLIGVVEPLLRWTEIVSGVLLIVFASLSLSWHAPWARWVSAAIGAVVMAAPFVFWTDNPTAYLSDTLVGMLIFGFAVGTKPEVGPSPLARVTGPQVPQGWTYNPSSWTQRIPIIALALIGLYVSRYLAAYQLGYVSDVWEPFFQGSVEDPRNGTEEIITSEVSEAWPVSDAALGGYTYGLEILTGIVGSRARWRTMPWLVLLFGLMIAPLGIVSIFFIIIQPIWIGTWSTLALIGAAAMLIQIPYSLDELVAVGQFLRRRARAGKNVLRVFLFGDTDEGGAGDVPDEFDRPARAIVKDVAIGGVSLPWNLAIAAALAASLLFTRVTFGAAPPIADWDHLLGSLALTVISIAAAEVARSVRFLLIPIGAALCVTPFAFGAEALHTAYNVLLGLALVGLAIRRGEVSAQYGSWNRLIA
;
A
#
# COMPACT_ATOMS: atom_id res chain seq x y z
N MET A 1 30.48 20.49 -22.89
CA MET A 1 30.84 21.88 -23.27
C MET A 1 32.34 22.16 -23.15
N ALA A 2 32.93 22.20 -21.94
CA ALA A 2 34.37 22.49 -21.77
C ALA A 2 35.28 21.60 -22.62
N ALA A 3 35.02 20.29 -22.66
CA ALA A 3 35.77 19.33 -23.48
C ALA A 3 35.73 19.62 -24.99
N VAL A 4 34.64 20.23 -25.49
CA VAL A 4 34.47 20.58 -26.91
C VAL A 4 35.20 21.88 -27.24
N LEU A 5 35.12 22.88 -26.35
CA LEU A 5 35.76 24.18 -26.54
C LEU A 5 37.27 24.17 -26.26
N SER A 6 37.76 23.23 -25.46
CA SER A 6 39.18 23.15 -25.07
C SER A 6 40.14 22.87 -26.23
N ALA A 7 39.63 22.42 -27.39
CA ALA A 7 40.43 22.24 -28.59
C ALA A 7 40.96 23.57 -29.14
N ASP A 8 40.15 24.63 -29.05
CA ASP A 8 40.42 25.92 -29.66
C ASP A 8 40.65 27.04 -28.62
N TYR A 9 40.19 26.83 -27.37
CA TYR A 9 40.18 27.86 -26.33
C TYR A 9 40.74 27.37 -25.00
N ARG A 10 41.34 28.29 -24.23
CA ARG A 10 41.68 28.04 -22.83
C ARG A 10 40.45 28.26 -21.96
N ILE A 11 40.02 27.22 -21.25
CA ILE A 11 38.82 27.26 -20.41
C ILE A 11 39.18 27.62 -18.97
N VAL A 12 38.39 28.51 -18.37
CA VAL A 12 38.42 28.84 -16.94
C VAL A 12 36.99 28.79 -16.42
N GLY A 13 36.75 27.96 -15.40
CA GLY A 13 35.46 27.82 -14.74
C GLY A 13 35.26 28.82 -13.61
N LEU A 14 34.03 29.26 -13.42
CA LEU A 14 33.59 30.07 -12.30
C LEU A 14 32.40 29.38 -11.62
N ASP A 15 32.56 28.96 -10.36
CA ASP A 15 31.51 28.22 -9.63
C ASP A 15 31.54 28.51 -8.12
N LEU A 16 30.45 28.25 -7.40
CA LEU A 16 30.39 28.32 -5.93
C LEU A 16 31.35 27.31 -5.27
N LYS A 17 31.64 26.21 -5.95
CA LYS A 17 32.58 25.16 -5.50
C LYS A 17 33.76 25.07 -6.47
N ALA A 18 34.97 25.27 -5.95
CA ALA A 18 36.20 25.03 -6.70
C ALA A 18 36.53 23.52 -6.67
N GLU A 19 35.85 22.74 -7.52
CA GLU A 19 36.15 21.32 -7.71
C GLU A 19 37.32 21.14 -8.70
N ALA A 20 38.12 20.08 -8.48
CA ALA A 20 39.25 19.77 -9.36
C ALA A 20 38.75 19.13 -10.67
N LEU A 21 38.51 19.97 -11.67
CA LEU A 21 38.23 19.55 -13.05
C LEU A 21 39.52 19.52 -13.89
N THR A 22 39.41 19.07 -15.14
CA THR A 22 40.52 19.07 -16.11
C THR A 22 40.98 20.47 -16.55
N PHE A 23 40.31 21.51 -16.07
CA PHE A 23 40.60 22.93 -16.31
C PHE A 23 40.45 23.73 -15.01
N PRO A 24 41.09 24.90 -14.85
CA PRO A 24 41.04 25.67 -13.61
C PRO A 24 39.62 26.17 -13.31
N VAL A 25 39.17 26.00 -12.07
CA VAL A 25 37.90 26.55 -11.55
C VAL A 25 38.19 27.52 -10.43
N ILE A 26 37.74 28.75 -10.56
CA ILE A 26 37.86 29.79 -9.55
C ILE A 26 36.53 29.88 -8.80
N LYS A 27 36.62 29.94 -7.48
CA LYS A 27 35.44 30.08 -6.62
C LYS A 27 34.83 31.47 -6.79
N VAL A 28 33.54 31.55 -7.08
CA VAL A 28 32.79 32.81 -7.12
C VAL A 28 31.40 32.64 -6.53
N ASP A 29 30.97 33.61 -5.73
CA ASP A 29 29.58 33.80 -5.33
C ASP A 29 29.01 35.03 -6.03
N LEU A 30 28.10 34.80 -6.99
CA LEU A 30 27.46 35.87 -7.76
C LEU A 30 26.54 36.76 -6.90
N ALA A 31 26.19 36.35 -5.68
CA ALA A 31 25.45 37.19 -4.73
C ALA A 31 26.34 38.24 -4.04
N SER A 32 27.66 38.20 -4.24
CA SER A 32 28.64 39.07 -3.56
C SER A 32 29.51 39.84 -4.56
N ASP A 33 29.43 41.17 -4.51
CA ASP A 33 30.25 42.07 -5.32
C ASP A 33 31.76 41.79 -5.14
N GLN A 34 32.21 41.67 -3.88
CA GLN A 34 33.61 41.40 -3.59
C GLN A 34 34.06 40.06 -4.17
N SER A 35 33.23 39.01 -4.06
CA SER A 35 33.58 37.70 -4.61
C SER A 35 33.74 37.71 -6.12
N VAL A 36 32.89 38.45 -6.85
CA VAL A 36 32.99 38.60 -8.31
C VAL A 36 34.26 39.37 -8.69
N LEU A 37 34.55 40.47 -7.99
CA LEU A 37 35.75 41.27 -8.22
C LEU A 37 37.03 40.47 -7.97
N ASP A 38 37.09 39.72 -6.87
CA ASP A 38 38.23 38.88 -6.52
C ASP A 38 38.46 37.78 -7.58
N ALA A 39 37.39 37.12 -8.02
CA ALA A 39 37.46 36.07 -9.04
C ALA A 39 37.96 36.61 -10.39
N LEU A 40 37.44 37.75 -10.84
CA LEU A 40 37.89 38.38 -12.08
C LEU A 40 39.32 38.94 -11.96
N ALA A 41 39.70 39.51 -10.81
CA ALA A 41 41.09 39.91 -10.58
C ALA A 41 42.06 38.74 -10.68
N GLN A 42 41.68 37.57 -10.14
CA GLN A 42 42.45 36.33 -10.27
C GLN A 42 42.55 35.86 -11.73
N ILE A 43 41.47 35.96 -12.51
CA ILE A 43 41.48 35.68 -13.96
C ILE A 43 42.46 36.61 -14.66
N ARG A 44 42.38 37.92 -14.41
CA ARG A 44 43.27 38.91 -15.03
C ARG A 44 44.73 38.64 -14.74
N ALA A 45 45.06 38.31 -13.49
CA ALA A 45 46.42 38.00 -13.07
C ALA A 45 46.96 36.70 -13.70
N SER A 46 46.11 35.69 -13.89
CA SER A 46 46.52 34.35 -14.34
C SER A 46 46.44 34.14 -15.85
N HIS A 47 45.58 34.91 -16.52
CA HIS A 47 45.18 34.66 -17.92
C HIS A 47 45.15 35.93 -18.79
N GLY A 48 45.30 37.13 -18.23
CA GLY A 48 45.24 38.39 -18.95
C GLY A 48 43.82 38.99 -19.03
N GLY A 49 43.69 40.13 -19.70
CA GLY A 49 42.45 40.92 -19.75
C GLY A 49 41.56 40.68 -20.98
N ARG A 50 41.96 39.81 -21.92
CA ARG A 50 41.20 39.53 -23.14
C ARG A 50 40.46 38.20 -23.02
N VAL A 51 39.16 38.21 -23.29
CA VAL A 51 38.26 37.06 -23.14
C VAL A 51 37.48 36.88 -24.44
N ALA A 52 37.66 35.73 -25.09
CA ALA A 52 36.97 35.43 -26.35
C ALA A 52 35.45 35.27 -26.16
N SER A 53 35.02 34.62 -25.08
CA SER A 53 33.60 34.53 -24.76
C SER A 53 33.40 34.20 -23.28
N VAL A 54 32.41 34.84 -22.65
CA VAL A 54 31.92 34.49 -21.31
C VAL A 54 30.62 33.72 -21.48
N ILE A 55 30.57 32.46 -21.04
CA ILE A 55 29.37 31.61 -21.14
C ILE A 55 28.71 31.54 -19.76
N HIS A 56 27.65 32.31 -19.57
CA HIS A 56 26.95 32.45 -18.29
C HIS A 56 25.83 31.41 -18.15
N LEU A 57 26.16 30.29 -17.52
CA LEU A 57 25.23 29.18 -17.20
C LEU A 57 24.72 29.23 -15.75
N ALA A 58 25.32 30.06 -14.91
CA ALA A 58 25.04 30.06 -13.47
C ALA A 58 23.67 30.69 -13.17
N ALA A 59 22.83 29.93 -12.46
CA ALA A 59 21.54 30.41 -11.97
C ALA A 59 21.09 29.59 -10.75
N TYR A 60 20.38 30.23 -9.83
CA TYR A 60 19.51 29.57 -8.89
C TYR A 60 18.25 29.06 -9.62
N PHE A 61 17.88 27.82 -9.36
CA PHE A 61 16.71 27.15 -9.90
C PHE A 61 16.04 26.31 -8.83
N ASP A 62 14.73 26.48 -8.67
CA ASP A 62 13.89 25.58 -7.90
C ASP A 62 12.61 25.26 -8.70
N PHE A 63 11.98 24.11 -8.39
CA PHE A 63 10.74 23.69 -9.03
C PHE A 63 9.51 23.93 -8.14
N THR A 64 9.63 24.79 -7.12
CA THR A 64 8.56 25.01 -6.13
C THR A 64 7.45 25.91 -6.67
N GLY A 65 7.74 26.67 -7.72
CA GLY A 65 6.84 27.68 -8.29
C GLY A 65 6.70 28.94 -7.43
N LYS A 66 7.43 29.04 -6.32
CA LYS A 66 7.37 30.18 -5.39
C LYS A 66 8.51 31.15 -5.67
N GLU A 67 8.28 32.41 -5.33
CA GLU A 67 9.35 33.41 -5.31
C GLU A 67 10.39 33.04 -4.24
N HIS A 68 11.66 33.22 -4.57
CA HIS A 68 12.80 32.98 -3.69
C HIS A 68 13.80 34.14 -3.82
N PRO A 69 14.37 34.67 -2.71
CA PRO A 69 15.30 35.81 -2.78
C PRO A 69 16.49 35.59 -3.71
N LEU A 70 16.96 34.34 -3.84
CA LEU A 70 18.07 33.99 -4.73
C LEU A 70 17.76 34.19 -6.21
N TYR A 71 16.49 34.15 -6.64
CA TYR A 71 16.13 34.51 -8.02
C TYR A 71 16.56 35.94 -8.34
N ARG A 72 16.37 36.86 -7.40
CA ARG A 72 16.82 38.25 -7.58
C ARG A 72 18.31 38.38 -7.33
N SER A 73 18.82 37.92 -6.20
CA SER A 73 20.20 38.21 -5.80
C SER A 73 21.24 37.52 -6.68
N VAL A 74 20.96 36.29 -7.16
CA VAL A 74 21.87 35.49 -7.99
C VAL A 74 21.55 35.68 -9.47
N ASN A 75 20.33 35.43 -9.92
CA ASN A 75 20.05 35.40 -11.37
C ASN A 75 20.04 36.81 -11.97
N VAL A 76 19.37 37.76 -11.34
CA VAL A 76 19.22 39.13 -11.87
C VAL A 76 20.42 39.99 -11.48
N GLU A 77 20.59 40.24 -10.18
CA GLU A 77 21.66 41.13 -9.70
C GLU A 77 23.04 40.50 -9.87
N GLY A 78 23.19 39.17 -9.77
CA GLY A 78 24.47 38.51 -10.04
C GLY A 78 24.91 38.63 -11.49
N THR A 79 23.97 38.57 -12.44
CA THR A 79 24.25 38.86 -13.86
C THR A 79 24.68 40.32 -14.05
N ARG A 80 24.00 41.27 -13.40
CA ARG A 80 24.37 42.70 -13.41
C ARG A 80 25.79 42.90 -12.88
N ARG A 81 26.12 42.32 -11.73
CA ARG A 81 27.45 42.41 -11.10
C ARG A 81 28.53 41.88 -12.02
N LEU A 82 28.31 40.70 -12.59
CA LEU A 82 29.26 40.07 -13.49
C LEU A 82 29.50 40.94 -14.74
N LEU A 83 28.44 41.40 -15.40
CA LEU A 83 28.56 42.26 -16.59
C LEU A 83 29.27 43.58 -16.31
N ARG A 84 28.96 44.24 -15.20
CA ARG A 84 29.63 45.48 -14.80
C ARG A 84 31.11 45.26 -14.54
N ALA A 85 31.47 44.20 -13.83
CA ALA A 85 32.87 43.90 -13.53
C ALA A 85 33.65 43.45 -14.78
N LEU A 86 32.98 42.88 -15.78
CA LEU A 86 33.57 42.53 -17.08
C LEU A 86 33.84 43.75 -17.97
N GLN A 87 33.29 44.93 -17.70
CA GLN A 87 33.58 46.14 -18.49
C GLN A 87 35.06 46.55 -18.43
N ASP A 88 35.80 46.11 -17.41
CA ASP A 88 37.25 46.33 -17.28
C ASP A 88 38.10 45.35 -18.10
N PHE A 89 37.46 44.44 -18.85
CA PHE A 89 38.08 43.44 -19.73
C PHE A 89 37.77 43.73 -21.20
N GLU A 90 38.61 43.22 -22.09
CA GLU A 90 38.32 43.13 -23.52
C GLU A 90 37.55 41.83 -23.78
N VAL A 91 36.23 41.88 -23.69
CA VAL A 91 35.34 40.73 -23.88
C VAL A 91 34.73 40.77 -25.28
N GLU A 92 35.01 39.77 -26.11
CA GLU A 92 34.51 39.71 -27.49
C GLU A 92 33.03 39.28 -27.56
N GLN A 93 32.54 38.53 -26.56
CA GLN A 93 31.15 38.06 -26.51
C GLN A 93 30.72 37.66 -25.08
N PHE A 94 29.48 37.95 -24.72
CA PHE A 94 28.80 37.42 -23.54
C PHE A 94 27.62 36.52 -23.94
N VAL A 95 27.73 35.21 -23.72
CA VAL A 95 26.67 34.24 -24.02
C VAL A 95 25.85 33.97 -22.77
N TYR A 96 24.54 34.22 -22.81
CA TYR A 96 23.64 33.98 -21.70
C TYR A 96 22.73 32.77 -21.94
N SER A 97 22.68 31.86 -20.96
CA SER A 97 21.74 30.74 -20.97
C SER A 97 20.38 31.17 -20.42
N SER A 98 19.47 31.55 -21.31
CA SER A 98 18.06 31.78 -21.00
C SER A 98 17.22 30.53 -21.28
N THR A 99 15.90 30.68 -21.31
CA THR A 99 14.92 29.60 -21.53
C THR A 99 13.83 30.06 -22.49
N MET A 100 13.28 29.16 -23.31
CA MET A 100 12.10 29.47 -24.13
C MET A 100 10.87 29.88 -23.30
N LEU A 101 10.80 29.47 -22.02
CA LEU A 101 9.68 29.75 -21.12
C LEU A 101 9.55 31.22 -20.70
N VAL A 102 10.45 32.10 -21.18
CA VAL A 102 10.28 33.55 -21.07
C VAL A 102 9.15 34.06 -21.97
N HIS A 103 8.87 33.34 -23.07
CA HIS A 103 7.81 33.70 -24.00
C HIS A 103 6.42 33.31 -23.49
N ALA A 104 5.39 33.98 -24.01
CA ALA A 104 4.01 33.55 -23.89
C ALA A 104 3.81 32.20 -24.63
N PRO A 105 2.98 31.27 -24.10
CA PRO A 105 2.66 30.04 -24.80
C PRO A 105 1.89 30.32 -26.11
N CYS A 106 2.08 29.48 -27.12
CA CYS A 106 1.35 29.53 -28.38
C CYS A 106 0.21 28.49 -28.42
N ALA A 107 -0.63 28.52 -29.44
CA ALA A 107 -1.61 27.45 -29.67
C ALA A 107 -0.97 26.26 -30.44
N PRO A 108 -1.48 25.02 -30.28
CA PRO A 108 -1.08 23.91 -31.14
C PRO A 108 -1.22 24.25 -32.63
N GLY A 109 -0.13 24.10 -33.39
CA GLY A 109 -0.04 24.47 -34.80
C GLY A 109 0.62 25.83 -35.07
N GLU A 110 0.85 26.65 -34.06
CA GLU A 110 1.67 27.87 -34.13
C GLU A 110 3.09 27.59 -33.65
N GLN A 111 4.05 28.44 -34.04
CA GLN A 111 5.45 28.37 -33.62
C GLN A 111 5.90 29.71 -33.03
N ILE A 112 6.73 29.63 -31.98
CA ILE A 112 7.33 30.77 -31.28
C ILE A 112 8.65 31.11 -31.96
N ASP A 113 8.77 32.33 -32.47
CA ASP A 113 10.03 32.94 -32.90
C ASP A 113 10.58 33.91 -31.84
N GLU A 114 11.75 34.52 -32.07
CA GLU A 114 12.34 35.44 -31.08
C GLU A 114 11.58 36.75 -30.88
N SER A 115 10.65 37.09 -31.78
CA SER A 115 9.80 38.28 -31.68
C SER A 115 8.51 38.03 -30.89
N TRP A 116 8.22 36.76 -30.58
CA TRP A 116 7.03 36.36 -29.83
C TRP A 116 6.98 37.05 -28.45
N PRO A 117 5.79 37.42 -27.93
CA PRO A 117 5.68 38.15 -26.67
C PRO A 117 6.41 37.48 -25.49
N ILE A 118 7.06 38.28 -24.65
CA ILE A 118 7.69 37.85 -23.39
C ILE A 118 6.65 37.93 -22.26
N ASP A 119 6.10 36.78 -21.84
CA ASP A 119 5.12 36.65 -20.74
C ASP A 119 5.44 35.42 -19.86
N PRO A 120 6.52 35.46 -19.07
CA PRO A 120 6.91 34.34 -18.23
C PRO A 120 5.85 34.03 -17.17
N ARG A 121 5.34 32.79 -17.17
CA ARG A 121 4.15 32.40 -16.38
C ARG A 121 4.44 32.02 -14.92
N TRP A 122 5.71 31.93 -14.52
CA TRP A 122 6.11 31.55 -13.16
C TRP A 122 7.49 32.12 -12.77
N ALA A 123 7.88 31.96 -11.50
CA ALA A 123 9.00 32.67 -10.88
C ALA A 123 10.34 32.47 -11.58
N TYR A 124 10.69 31.23 -11.96
CA TYR A 124 11.98 30.96 -12.59
C TYR A 124 12.15 31.64 -13.96
N PRO A 125 11.26 31.45 -14.97
CA PRO A 125 11.39 32.16 -16.24
C PRO A 125 11.27 33.67 -16.09
N LYS A 126 10.51 34.16 -15.10
CA LYS A 126 10.47 35.59 -14.79
C LYS A 126 11.84 36.12 -14.36
N SER A 127 12.58 35.36 -13.53
CA SER A 127 13.96 35.71 -13.17
C SER A 127 14.91 35.72 -14.37
N LYS A 128 14.72 34.81 -15.33
CA LYS A 128 15.49 34.75 -16.57
C LYS A 128 15.18 35.93 -17.49
N ALA A 129 13.91 36.28 -17.69
CA ALA A 129 13.48 37.45 -18.46
C ALA A 129 14.01 38.76 -17.86
N LEU A 130 14.01 38.90 -16.52
CA LEU A 130 14.61 40.05 -15.85
C LEU A 130 16.13 40.11 -16.02
N ALA A 131 16.81 38.96 -16.05
CA ALA A 131 18.24 38.91 -16.31
C ALA A 131 18.57 39.23 -17.78
N GLU A 132 17.72 38.84 -18.74
CA GLU A 132 17.83 39.30 -20.13
C GLU A 132 17.77 40.82 -20.21
N GLU A 133 16.83 41.45 -19.48
CA GLU A 133 16.73 42.92 -19.45
C GLU A 133 17.97 43.57 -18.85
N VAL A 134 18.50 43.02 -17.76
CA VAL A 134 19.78 43.46 -17.18
C VAL A 134 20.91 43.38 -18.20
N ILE A 135 20.95 42.34 -19.04
CA ILE A 135 21.96 42.23 -20.10
C ILE A 135 21.78 43.36 -21.11
N ARG A 136 20.55 43.63 -21.58
CA ARG A 136 20.25 44.74 -22.49
C ARG A 136 20.61 46.10 -21.91
N GLU A 137 20.44 46.30 -20.61
CA GLU A 137 20.76 47.55 -19.92
C GLU A 137 22.27 47.74 -19.66
N GLU A 138 22.99 46.66 -19.32
CA GLU A 138 24.31 46.73 -18.69
C GLU A 138 25.46 46.17 -19.57
N HIS A 139 25.17 45.65 -20.77
CA HIS A 139 26.22 45.06 -21.62
C HIS A 139 27.28 46.08 -22.07
N GLY A 140 26.93 47.37 -22.15
CA GLY A 140 27.84 48.44 -22.51
C GLY A 140 28.46 48.21 -23.90
N SER A 141 29.77 47.99 -23.93
CA SER A 141 30.50 47.71 -25.19
C SER A 141 30.60 46.23 -25.55
N ILE A 142 30.17 45.33 -24.65
CA ILE A 142 30.30 43.89 -24.83
C ILE A 142 29.15 43.38 -25.71
N PRO A 143 29.43 42.76 -26.87
CA PRO A 143 28.42 42.05 -27.65
C PRO A 143 27.86 40.88 -26.86
N TYR A 144 26.56 40.59 -26.97
CA TYR A 144 25.94 39.46 -26.29
C TYR A 144 25.17 38.53 -27.22
N ALA A 145 25.03 37.28 -26.79
CA ALA A 145 24.17 36.28 -27.39
C ALA A 145 23.28 35.65 -26.31
N ILE A 146 21.98 35.91 -26.33
CA ILE A 146 21.00 35.26 -25.46
C ILE A 146 20.51 34.00 -26.17
N LEU A 147 20.84 32.84 -25.62
CA LEU A 147 20.37 31.54 -26.11
C LEU A 147 19.21 31.09 -25.23
N ARG A 148 18.00 31.07 -25.80
CA ARG A 148 16.77 30.63 -25.13
C ARG A 148 16.57 29.13 -25.37
N PHE A 149 17.06 28.32 -24.43
CA PHE A 149 17.00 26.86 -24.56
C PHE A 149 15.61 26.29 -24.26
N ALA A 150 15.24 25.26 -25.02
CA ALA A 150 14.15 24.36 -24.73
C ALA A 150 14.49 23.38 -23.59
N GLY A 151 13.57 22.46 -23.26
CA GLY A 151 13.80 21.47 -22.20
C GLY A 151 14.93 20.51 -22.54
N VAL A 152 16.01 20.49 -21.75
CA VAL A 152 17.21 19.68 -22.05
C VAL A 152 17.03 18.23 -21.62
N TYR A 153 17.40 17.29 -22.50
CA TYR A 153 17.47 15.86 -22.21
C TYR A 153 18.71 15.19 -22.81
N ASP A 154 19.01 13.98 -22.36
CA ASP A 154 19.88 12.99 -22.99
C ASP A 154 19.33 11.58 -22.73
N GLU A 155 20.05 10.54 -23.14
CA GLU A 155 19.60 9.15 -22.95
C GLU A 155 19.48 8.73 -21.48
N GLU A 156 20.05 9.49 -20.54
CA GLU A 156 20.18 9.10 -19.13
C GLU A 156 19.45 10.05 -18.16
N SER A 157 19.16 11.26 -18.60
CA SER A 157 18.63 12.35 -17.78
C SER A 157 17.74 13.29 -18.60
N ALA A 158 16.73 13.86 -17.95
CA ALA A 158 15.83 14.83 -18.57
C ALA A 158 15.39 15.91 -17.59
N VAL A 159 14.74 16.95 -18.12
CA VAL A 159 14.03 17.94 -17.30
C VAL A 159 13.06 17.27 -16.33
N PRO A 160 12.86 17.84 -15.11
CA PRO A 160 12.02 17.23 -14.08
C PRO A 160 10.62 16.84 -14.54
N THR A 161 10.01 17.59 -15.45
CA THR A 161 8.67 17.30 -15.99
C THR A 161 8.62 15.99 -16.77
N LEU A 162 9.61 15.74 -17.62
CA LEU A 162 9.70 14.52 -18.44
C LEU A 162 10.12 13.32 -17.58
N SER A 163 11.10 13.47 -16.69
CA SER A 163 11.54 12.38 -15.82
C SER A 163 10.44 11.92 -14.85
N ASN A 164 9.67 12.85 -14.26
CA ASN A 164 8.51 12.50 -13.43
C ASN A 164 7.35 11.90 -14.26
N GLN A 165 7.19 12.28 -15.54
CA GLN A 165 6.21 11.63 -16.41
C GLN A 165 6.59 10.18 -16.69
N ILE A 166 7.87 9.93 -17.04
CA ILE A 166 8.40 8.58 -17.28
C ILE A 166 8.29 7.72 -16.01
N ALA A 167 8.68 8.23 -14.84
CA ALA A 167 8.61 7.50 -13.58
C ALA A 167 7.18 7.08 -13.21
N ARG A 168 6.22 8.01 -13.29
CA ARG A 168 4.81 7.72 -12.98
C ARG A 168 4.22 6.64 -13.90
N ILE A 169 4.57 6.67 -15.20
CA ILE A 169 4.14 5.64 -16.15
C ILE A 169 4.87 4.33 -15.84
N TYR A 170 6.17 4.36 -15.54
CA TYR A 170 6.96 3.18 -15.16
C TYR A 170 6.34 2.42 -13.99
N GLU A 171 5.91 3.17 -12.97
CA GLU A 171 5.31 2.66 -11.73
C GLU A 171 3.80 2.37 -11.83
N ARG A 172 3.15 2.83 -12.90
CA ARG A 172 1.68 2.81 -13.05
C ARG A 172 0.97 3.55 -11.91
N GLU A 173 1.56 4.67 -11.49
CA GLU A 173 0.95 5.54 -10.49
C GLU A 173 -0.43 6.02 -10.94
N PHE A 174 -1.33 6.24 -9.99
CA PHE A 174 -2.69 6.67 -10.30
C PHE A 174 -2.70 7.95 -11.14
N GLU A 175 -1.85 8.92 -10.80
CA GLU A 175 -1.66 10.20 -11.47
C GLU A 175 -1.14 10.08 -12.91
N SER A 176 -0.59 8.94 -13.30
CA SER A 176 -0.13 8.71 -14.67
C SER A 176 -1.29 8.66 -15.67
N PHE A 177 -2.50 8.32 -15.21
CA PHE A 177 -3.70 8.20 -16.06
C PHE A 177 -4.50 9.49 -16.19
N PHE A 178 -4.04 10.59 -15.60
CA PHE A 178 -4.81 11.84 -15.55
C PHE A 178 -4.00 13.04 -16.04
N TYR A 179 -4.65 13.88 -16.83
CA TYR A 179 -4.10 15.15 -17.28
C TYR A 179 -5.13 16.28 -17.19
N SER A 180 -4.69 17.48 -16.81
CA SER A 180 -5.60 18.62 -16.58
C SER A 180 -5.71 19.60 -17.75
N GLY A 181 -4.87 19.43 -18.78
CA GLY A 181 -4.86 20.27 -19.97
C GLY A 181 -5.26 19.52 -21.24
N SER A 182 -4.91 20.11 -22.37
CA SER A 182 -5.16 19.55 -23.69
C SER A 182 -4.18 18.45 -24.09
N PRO A 183 -4.62 17.28 -24.59
CA PRO A 183 -3.72 16.19 -24.99
C PRO A 183 -2.77 16.59 -26.12
N LEU A 184 -3.11 17.64 -26.87
CA LEU A 184 -2.35 18.15 -28.00
C LEU A 184 -1.24 19.13 -27.61
N VAL A 185 -1.22 19.63 -26.37
CA VAL A 185 -0.21 20.60 -25.94
C VAL A 185 1.06 19.89 -25.49
N GLY A 186 2.18 20.61 -25.51
CA GLY A 186 3.51 20.03 -25.41
C GLY A 186 4.57 21.10 -25.34
N GLN A 187 5.76 20.73 -24.88
CA GLN A 187 6.90 21.63 -24.79
C GLN A 187 8.03 21.11 -25.66
N SER A 188 8.64 22.00 -26.46
CA SER A 188 9.86 21.70 -27.20
C SER A 188 10.97 21.25 -26.26
N MET A 189 11.80 20.35 -26.77
CA MET A 189 12.93 19.75 -26.06
C MET A 189 14.20 19.94 -26.88
N VAL A 190 15.35 19.69 -26.28
CA VAL A 190 16.64 19.76 -26.97
C VAL A 190 17.62 18.79 -26.37
N HIS A 191 18.31 18.04 -27.22
CA HIS A 191 19.32 17.10 -26.75
C HIS A 191 20.55 17.84 -26.22
N ARG A 192 21.17 17.32 -25.16
CA ARG A 192 22.34 17.92 -24.51
C ARG A 192 23.51 18.14 -25.47
N GLU A 193 23.73 17.23 -26.42
CA GLU A 193 24.78 17.39 -27.43
C GLU A 193 24.47 18.55 -28.39
N ASP A 194 23.22 18.70 -28.79
CA ASP A 194 22.79 19.78 -29.68
C ASP A 194 22.88 21.15 -28.99
N VAL A 195 22.65 21.21 -27.67
CA VAL A 195 22.91 22.42 -26.84
C VAL A 195 24.40 22.78 -26.85
N VAL A 196 25.28 21.80 -26.65
CA VAL A 196 26.74 22.02 -26.66
C VAL A 196 27.19 22.51 -28.03
N GLU A 197 26.63 21.97 -29.10
CA GLU A 197 26.91 22.38 -30.47
C GLU A 197 26.42 23.81 -30.74
N ALA A 198 25.21 24.19 -30.30
CA ALA A 198 24.70 25.55 -30.42
C ALA A 198 25.64 26.57 -29.75
N VAL A 199 26.09 26.28 -28.52
CA VAL A 199 27.03 27.14 -27.79
C VAL A 199 28.38 27.21 -28.51
N ARG A 200 28.90 26.08 -29.02
CA ARG A 200 30.15 26.04 -29.79
C ARG A 200 30.06 26.94 -31.02
N LEU A 201 28.98 26.83 -31.79
CA LEU A 201 28.75 27.65 -32.99
C LEU A 201 28.59 29.14 -32.64
N ALA A 202 27.91 29.46 -31.53
CA ALA A 202 27.78 30.84 -31.06
C ALA A 202 29.13 31.49 -30.72
N VAL A 203 30.04 30.73 -30.07
CA VAL A 203 31.40 31.19 -29.75
C VAL A 203 32.26 31.31 -31.01
N GLN A 204 32.18 30.33 -31.92
CA GLN A 204 32.96 30.35 -33.15
C GLN A 204 32.55 31.50 -34.08
N ARG A 205 31.26 31.83 -34.12
CA ARG A 205 30.70 32.88 -34.98
C ARG A 205 30.59 34.24 -34.30
N ARG A 206 31.15 34.43 -33.10
CA ARG A 206 31.04 35.66 -32.31
C ARG A 206 31.36 36.94 -33.09
N ASP A 207 32.33 36.89 -34.01
CA ASP A 207 32.76 38.04 -34.82
C ASP A 207 31.77 38.38 -35.96
N THR A 208 30.80 37.49 -36.25
CA THR A 208 29.81 37.62 -37.32
C THR A 208 28.37 37.73 -36.81
N LEU A 209 28.15 37.46 -35.53
CA LEU A 209 26.83 37.58 -34.92
C LEU A 209 26.45 39.05 -34.75
N PRO A 210 25.14 39.38 -34.82
CA PRO A 210 24.66 40.67 -34.34
C PRO A 210 25.15 40.91 -32.90
N PRO A 211 25.46 42.17 -32.53
CA PRO A 211 25.97 42.50 -31.20
C PRO A 211 24.95 42.26 -30.07
N ASP A 212 23.68 42.06 -30.42
CA ASP A 212 22.51 41.87 -29.56
C ASP A 212 21.73 40.60 -29.96
N ALA A 213 22.44 39.52 -30.29
CA ALA A 213 21.82 38.31 -30.82
C ALA A 213 20.92 37.62 -29.77
N GLU A 214 19.65 37.42 -30.10
CA GLU A 214 18.73 36.56 -29.34
C GLU A 214 18.31 35.40 -30.23
N ILE A 215 18.41 34.16 -29.74
CA ILE A 215 18.24 32.94 -30.54
C ILE A 215 17.51 31.86 -29.73
N LEU A 216 16.43 31.29 -30.28
CA LEU A 216 15.77 30.10 -29.75
C LEU A 216 16.53 28.83 -30.14
N ILE A 217 16.79 27.97 -29.16
CA ILE A 217 17.53 26.71 -29.35
C ILE A 217 16.68 25.55 -28.83
N GLY A 218 16.10 24.80 -29.75
CA GLY A 218 15.38 23.56 -29.45
C GLY A 218 14.90 22.81 -30.68
N GLU A 219 14.10 21.77 -30.46
CA GLU A 219 13.40 21.06 -31.52
C GLU A 219 12.22 21.93 -32.03
N PRO A 220 11.97 21.98 -33.36
CA PRO A 220 10.90 22.81 -33.91
C PRO A 220 9.51 22.28 -33.56
N GLU A 221 9.39 20.97 -33.35
CA GLU A 221 8.15 20.29 -32.98
C GLU A 221 8.10 20.05 -31.47
N ALA A 222 6.92 20.25 -30.87
CA ALA A 222 6.63 19.84 -29.52
C ALA A 222 5.64 18.67 -29.54
N LEU A 223 6.06 17.51 -29.02
CA LEU A 223 5.18 16.35 -28.90
C LEU A 223 4.00 16.66 -27.99
N GLY A 224 2.79 16.33 -28.44
CA GLY A 224 1.59 16.41 -27.61
C GLY A 224 1.71 15.50 -26.39
N TYR A 225 1.11 15.91 -25.29
CA TYR A 225 1.16 15.20 -24.01
C TYR A 225 0.70 13.74 -24.13
N ASP A 226 -0.36 13.51 -24.90
CA ASP A 226 -0.96 12.19 -25.13
C ASP A 226 -0.04 11.28 -25.95
N ALA A 227 0.45 11.79 -27.09
CA ALA A 227 1.41 11.07 -27.94
C ALA A 227 2.70 10.70 -27.18
N LEU A 228 3.14 11.56 -26.25
CA LEU A 228 4.27 11.27 -25.39
C LEU A 228 3.93 10.21 -24.32
N GLN A 229 2.74 10.26 -23.72
CA GLN A 229 2.29 9.23 -22.78
C GLN A 229 2.16 7.86 -23.46
N ASP A 230 1.56 7.80 -24.64
CA ASP A 230 1.38 6.57 -25.42
C ASP A 230 2.72 5.94 -25.77
N GLU A 231 3.67 6.73 -26.29
CA GLU A 231 5.00 6.23 -26.64
C GLU A 231 5.73 5.67 -25.41
N ILE A 232 5.70 6.37 -24.26
CA ILE A 232 6.29 5.89 -23.02
C ILE A 232 5.57 4.62 -22.51
N GLY A 233 4.23 4.62 -22.55
CA GLY A 233 3.39 3.51 -22.14
C GLY A 233 3.66 2.25 -22.97
N TYR A 234 3.82 2.41 -24.27
CA TYR A 234 4.19 1.36 -25.21
C TYR A 234 5.60 0.83 -24.92
N LEU A 235 6.60 1.72 -24.85
CA LEU A 235 7.99 1.32 -24.62
C LEU A 235 8.21 0.62 -23.28
N ILE A 236 7.45 1.00 -22.23
CA ILE A 236 7.59 0.40 -20.90
C ILE A 236 6.75 -0.87 -20.76
N HIS A 237 5.46 -0.80 -21.11
CA HIS A 237 4.45 -1.82 -20.76
C HIS A 237 3.86 -2.57 -21.96
N GLY A 238 4.17 -2.14 -23.19
CA GLY A 238 3.57 -2.66 -24.42
C GLY A 238 2.10 -2.28 -24.58
N ILE A 239 1.67 -1.16 -24.00
CA ILE A 239 0.30 -0.63 -24.10
C ILE A 239 0.30 0.44 -25.18
N GLU A 240 -0.45 0.22 -26.27
CA GLU A 240 -0.47 1.14 -27.43
C GLU A 240 -1.17 2.47 -27.15
N ASP A 241 -2.21 2.45 -26.32
CA ASP A 241 -3.00 3.62 -25.92
C ASP A 241 -2.98 3.69 -24.40
N TRP A 242 -2.15 4.60 -23.87
CA TRP A 242 -2.05 4.80 -22.44
C TRP A 242 -3.26 5.63 -21.98
N PRO A 243 -4.07 5.17 -21.02
CA PRO A 243 -5.30 5.87 -20.67
C PRO A 243 -5.04 7.28 -20.10
N THR A 244 -5.16 8.32 -20.93
CA THR A 244 -4.98 9.72 -20.52
C THR A 244 -6.32 10.40 -20.31
N LEU A 245 -6.91 10.25 -19.13
CA LEU A 245 -8.20 10.84 -18.79
C LEU A 245 -8.06 12.32 -18.46
N ARG A 246 -8.80 13.17 -19.19
CA ARG A 246 -8.83 14.61 -18.91
C ARG A 246 -9.63 14.89 -17.63
N VAL A 247 -9.00 15.54 -16.66
CA VAL A 247 -9.63 16.03 -15.43
C VAL A 247 -9.81 17.54 -15.53
N PRO A 248 -11.03 18.09 -15.33
CA PRO A 248 -11.24 19.53 -15.33
C PRO A 248 -10.32 20.24 -14.33
N LYS A 249 -9.68 21.34 -14.75
CA LYS A 249 -8.71 22.09 -13.92
C LYS A 249 -9.18 22.39 -12.48
N PRO A 250 -10.44 22.79 -12.20
CA PRO A 250 -10.88 23.02 -10.82
C PRO A 250 -10.85 21.74 -9.97
N VAL A 251 -11.25 20.60 -10.55
CA VAL A 251 -11.25 19.30 -9.86
C VAL A 251 -9.82 18.84 -9.61
N ALA A 252 -8.95 18.94 -10.61
CA ALA A 252 -7.53 18.63 -10.47
C ALA A 252 -6.86 19.53 -9.40
N ALA A 253 -7.18 20.82 -9.38
CA ALA A 253 -6.64 21.76 -8.40
C ALA A 253 -7.08 21.43 -6.97
N VAL A 254 -8.34 21.04 -6.77
CA VAL A 254 -8.83 20.58 -5.46
C VAL A 254 -8.14 19.27 -5.05
N GLY A 255 -8.00 18.32 -5.98
CA GLY A 255 -7.30 17.06 -5.73
C GLY A 255 -5.85 17.26 -5.28
N VAL A 256 -5.09 18.05 -6.04
CA VAL A 256 -3.68 18.36 -5.71
C VAL A 256 -3.56 19.21 -4.44
N TRP A 257 -4.47 20.14 -4.19
CA TRP A 257 -4.51 20.89 -2.94
C TRP A 257 -4.79 19.98 -1.75
N ALA A 258 -5.74 19.03 -1.89
CA ALA A 258 -6.05 18.07 -0.86
C ALA A 258 -4.86 17.14 -0.60
N GLN A 259 -4.17 16.66 -1.64
CA GLN A 259 -2.94 15.88 -1.50
C GLN A 259 -1.83 16.67 -0.77
N ASP A 260 -1.58 17.92 -1.15
CA ASP A 260 -0.59 18.80 -0.49
C ASP A 260 -0.95 19.12 0.97
N LYS A 261 -2.24 19.09 1.32
CA LYS A 261 -2.76 19.31 2.69
C LYS A 261 -2.89 18.03 3.53
N LEU A 262 -3.02 16.89 2.88
CA LEU A 262 -3.09 15.58 3.51
C LEU A 262 -1.70 14.97 3.67
N GLU A 263 -0.66 15.46 2.98
CA GLU A 263 0.73 15.03 3.20
C GLU A 263 1.15 15.06 4.69
N PRO A 264 0.81 16.08 5.51
CA PRO A 264 1.10 16.04 6.95
C PRO A 264 0.31 14.99 7.74
N VAL A 265 -0.72 14.39 7.15
CA VAL A 265 -1.68 13.44 7.77
C VAL A 265 -1.46 12.02 7.27
N VAL A 266 -1.04 11.84 6.02
CA VAL A 266 -0.56 10.56 5.50
C VAL A 266 0.72 10.25 6.26
N PRO A 267 0.82 9.08 6.92
CA PRO A 267 2.07 8.74 7.59
C PRO A 267 3.21 8.73 6.57
N ASP A 268 4.33 9.40 6.85
CA ASP A 268 5.59 9.30 6.10
C ASP A 268 6.01 7.84 5.85
N ALA A 269 5.46 6.93 6.65
CA ALA A 269 5.62 5.51 6.46
C ALA A 269 4.95 4.94 5.18
N ILE A 270 4.10 5.69 4.49
CA ILE A 270 3.37 5.25 3.29
C ILE A 270 3.89 5.97 2.04
N ASP A 271 4.14 7.27 2.13
CA ASP A 271 4.56 8.14 1.02
C ASP A 271 5.98 8.72 1.18
N GLU A 272 6.69 8.30 2.23
CA GLU A 272 8.08 8.67 2.51
C GLU A 272 8.33 10.18 2.69
N GLY A 273 7.28 10.94 3.01
CA GLY A 273 7.32 12.40 3.19
C GLY A 273 7.56 13.16 1.87
N GLU A 274 7.27 12.54 0.73
CA GLU A 274 7.42 13.18 -0.57
C GLU A 274 6.25 14.11 -0.88
N LYS A 275 6.54 15.40 -1.01
CA LYS A 275 5.54 16.34 -1.50
C LYS A 275 5.20 16.01 -2.95
N PRO A 276 3.92 15.96 -3.34
CA PRO A 276 3.50 15.64 -4.70
C PRO A 276 4.26 16.49 -5.73
N PHE A 277 4.90 15.88 -6.73
CA PHE A 277 5.61 16.64 -7.76
C PHE A 277 4.67 17.61 -8.50
N ILE A 278 3.43 17.16 -8.77
CA ILE A 278 2.39 18.00 -9.38
C ILE A 278 2.00 19.10 -8.37
N LYS A 279 2.30 20.34 -8.73
CA LYS A 279 1.94 21.52 -7.92
C LYS A 279 0.72 22.24 -8.51
N PRO A 280 -0.04 23.00 -7.70
CA PRO A 280 -1.18 23.77 -8.20
C PRO A 280 -0.87 24.74 -9.34
N PHE A 281 0.37 25.25 -9.43
CA PHE A 281 0.77 26.10 -10.55
C PHE A 281 0.85 25.33 -11.87
N MET A 282 1.32 24.08 -11.85
CA MET A 282 1.45 23.25 -13.04
C MET A 282 0.09 22.95 -13.69
N ILE A 283 -0.96 22.81 -12.88
CA ILE A 283 -2.34 22.62 -13.36
C ILE A 283 -2.84 23.83 -14.15
N ARG A 284 -2.45 25.05 -13.71
CA ARG A 284 -2.80 26.27 -14.45
C ARG A 284 -2.10 26.32 -15.81
N LEU A 285 -0.83 25.91 -15.84
CA LEU A 285 0.03 25.86 -17.02
C LEU A 285 -0.20 24.63 -17.91
N ALA A 286 -1.13 23.74 -17.56
CA ALA A 286 -1.32 22.47 -18.26
C ALA A 286 -1.80 22.61 -19.72
N ASP A 287 -2.27 23.79 -20.15
CA ASP A 287 -2.61 24.04 -21.56
C ASP A 287 -1.51 24.79 -22.31
N ASP A 288 -0.38 25.08 -21.67
CA ASP A 288 0.68 25.84 -22.30
C ASP A 288 1.40 24.97 -23.34
N HIS A 289 1.50 25.48 -24.58
CA HIS A 289 2.21 24.84 -25.68
C HIS A 289 3.38 25.71 -26.15
N TYR A 290 4.52 25.08 -26.42
CA TYR A 290 5.76 25.74 -26.85
C TYR A 290 6.38 24.94 -28.00
N ALA A 291 5.96 25.22 -29.23
CA ALA A 291 6.67 24.81 -30.44
C ALA A 291 7.52 25.98 -30.95
N LEU A 292 8.67 25.72 -31.57
CA LEU A 292 9.67 26.75 -31.87
C LEU A 292 9.87 26.91 -33.38
N ASP A 293 10.05 28.15 -33.82
CA ASP A 293 10.68 28.46 -35.10
C ASP A 293 12.19 28.61 -34.87
N ILE A 294 12.97 27.70 -35.46
CA ILE A 294 14.43 27.67 -35.32
C ILE A 294 15.17 28.39 -36.47
N GLY A 295 14.44 29.09 -37.34
CA GLY A 295 14.99 29.72 -38.54
C GLY A 295 16.11 30.72 -38.26
N ARG A 296 16.06 31.42 -37.11
CA ARG A 296 17.15 32.32 -36.72
C ARG A 296 18.41 31.57 -36.27
N ALA A 297 18.27 30.44 -35.57
CA ALA A 297 19.40 29.59 -35.20
C ALA A 297 20.09 29.04 -36.46
N GLU A 298 19.32 28.63 -37.46
CA GLU A 298 19.84 28.19 -38.76
C GLU A 298 20.58 29.32 -39.48
N LYS A 299 19.96 30.51 -39.56
CA LYS A 299 20.51 31.64 -40.30
C LYS A 299 21.79 32.20 -39.67
N LEU A 300 21.81 32.37 -38.34
CA LEU A 300 22.91 33.00 -37.63
C LEU A 300 24.03 32.00 -37.31
N LEU A 301 23.66 30.81 -36.81
CA LEU A 301 24.63 29.81 -36.35
C LEU A 301 24.94 28.72 -37.37
N GLY A 302 24.05 28.50 -38.35
CA GLY A 302 24.08 27.28 -39.16
C GLY A 302 23.68 26.04 -38.35
N TRP A 303 22.96 26.22 -37.25
CA TRP A 303 22.60 25.16 -36.32
C TRP A 303 21.22 24.56 -36.63
N ARG A 304 21.13 23.24 -36.54
CA ARG A 304 19.88 22.46 -36.50
C ARG A 304 20.02 21.35 -35.45
N PRO A 305 18.94 20.95 -34.77
CA PRO A 305 19.00 19.78 -33.88
C PRO A 305 19.28 18.52 -34.70
N HIS A 306 20.24 17.70 -34.28
CA HIS A 306 20.50 16.40 -34.89
C HIS A 306 19.71 15.28 -34.23
N HIS A 307 19.27 15.51 -32.99
CA HIS A 307 18.50 14.56 -32.21
C HIS A 307 17.04 15.02 -32.11
N ARG A 308 16.15 14.05 -31.92
CA ARG A 308 14.72 14.28 -31.68
C ARG A 308 14.25 13.47 -30.51
N LEU A 309 13.46 14.08 -29.61
CA LEU A 309 13.00 13.38 -28.41
C LEU A 309 12.26 12.08 -28.77
N LYS A 310 11.40 12.15 -29.80
CA LYS A 310 10.66 10.98 -30.28
C LYS A 310 11.57 9.78 -30.60
N ASP A 311 12.70 10.05 -31.25
CA ASP A 311 13.62 9.02 -31.72
C ASP A 311 14.59 8.56 -30.61
N GLU A 312 14.80 9.40 -29.60
CA GLU A 312 15.67 9.13 -28.44
C GLU A 312 14.94 8.48 -27.24
N LEU A 313 13.60 8.60 -27.16
CA LEU A 313 12.76 7.97 -26.13
C LEU A 313 13.05 6.47 -25.96
N PRO A 314 13.19 5.64 -27.01
CA PRO A 314 13.55 4.23 -26.86
C PRO A 314 14.86 4.02 -26.11
N LYS A 315 15.88 4.87 -26.34
CA LYS A 315 17.16 4.79 -25.63
C LYS A 315 17.02 5.21 -24.16
N MET A 316 16.24 6.26 -23.89
CA MET A 316 15.92 6.69 -22.53
C MET A 316 15.23 5.59 -21.72
N ILE A 317 14.22 4.94 -22.31
CA ILE A 317 13.50 3.83 -21.65
C ILE A 317 14.38 2.60 -21.51
N ALA A 318 15.25 2.32 -22.48
CA ALA A 318 16.24 1.25 -22.36
C ALA A 318 17.25 1.51 -21.23
N ALA A 319 17.67 2.76 -21.03
CA ALA A 319 18.54 3.16 -19.93
C ALA A 319 17.85 2.99 -18.56
N LEU A 320 16.59 3.42 -18.44
CA LEU A 320 15.75 3.19 -17.27
C LEU A 320 15.64 1.68 -16.97
N LYS A 321 15.30 0.87 -17.96
CA LYS A 321 15.12 -0.59 -17.78
C LYS A 321 16.43 -1.30 -17.43
N ARG A 322 17.56 -0.82 -17.93
CA ARG A 322 18.90 -1.42 -17.68
C ARG A 322 19.39 -1.17 -16.26
N ASP A 323 19.15 0.01 -15.71
CA ASP A 323 19.52 0.34 -14.33
C ASP A 323 18.52 1.35 -13.73
N PRO A 324 17.36 0.87 -13.24
CA PRO A 324 16.31 1.75 -12.73
C PRO A 324 16.79 2.58 -11.55
N LEU A 325 17.53 1.97 -10.61
CA LEU A 325 17.99 2.65 -9.40
C LEU A 325 18.90 3.83 -9.74
N ALA A 326 19.87 3.62 -10.64
CA ALA A 326 20.76 4.69 -11.04
C ALA A 326 20.06 5.74 -11.92
N TRP A 327 19.07 5.35 -12.72
CA TRP A 327 18.27 6.28 -13.52
C TRP A 327 17.47 7.25 -12.64
N TYR A 328 16.79 6.75 -11.60
CA TYR A 328 16.06 7.61 -10.63
C TYR A 328 17.03 8.59 -9.97
N LYS A 329 18.18 8.10 -9.49
CA LYS A 329 19.21 8.94 -8.87
C LYS A 329 19.75 10.01 -9.82
N ARG A 330 20.02 9.68 -11.09
CA ARG A 330 20.48 10.65 -12.11
C ARG A 330 19.45 11.74 -12.38
N ASN A 331 18.16 11.41 -12.31
CA ASN A 331 17.07 12.33 -12.55
C ASN A 331 16.61 13.08 -11.29
N GLY A 332 17.32 12.93 -10.16
CA GLY A 332 16.96 13.57 -8.90
C GLY A 332 15.64 13.06 -8.30
N LEU A 333 15.21 11.87 -8.69
CA LEU A 333 14.01 11.20 -8.21
C LEU A 333 14.37 10.20 -7.11
N ARG A 334 13.46 9.99 -6.18
CA ARG A 334 13.60 8.95 -5.16
C ARG A 334 13.14 7.61 -5.74
N PRO A 335 13.97 6.55 -5.69
CA PRO A 335 13.55 5.25 -6.18
C PRO A 335 12.50 4.64 -5.24
N PRO A 336 11.43 4.04 -5.79
CA PRO A 336 10.48 3.23 -5.05
C PRO A 336 11.13 2.16 -4.18
N HIS A 337 10.52 1.89 -3.02
CA HIS A 337 11.02 0.89 -2.07
C HIS A 337 11.26 -0.47 -2.75
N ASP A 338 10.29 -0.97 -3.52
CA ASP A 338 10.36 -2.30 -4.15
C ASP A 338 11.54 -2.42 -5.14
N LEU A 339 11.89 -1.32 -5.83
CA LEU A 339 13.08 -1.23 -6.70
C LEU A 339 14.36 -1.30 -5.87
N ALA A 340 14.46 -0.49 -4.83
CA ALA A 340 15.62 -0.45 -3.94
C ALA A 340 15.83 -1.80 -3.22
N GLU A 341 14.74 -2.48 -2.88
CA GLU A 341 14.77 -3.79 -2.25
C GLU A 341 15.19 -4.92 -3.18
N ALA A 342 14.63 -4.96 -4.40
CA ALA A 342 15.05 -5.91 -5.40
C ALA A 342 16.57 -5.78 -5.65
N ALA A 343 17.06 -4.54 -5.82
CA ALA A 343 18.48 -4.26 -6.00
C ALA A 343 19.33 -4.69 -4.79
N ALA A 344 18.88 -4.40 -3.56
CA ALA A 344 19.57 -4.81 -2.33
C ALA A 344 19.67 -6.35 -2.18
N LEU A 345 18.73 -7.09 -2.77
CA LEU A 345 18.73 -8.55 -2.81
C LEU A 345 19.51 -9.13 -4.00
N GLY A 346 20.21 -8.29 -4.76
CA GLY A 346 20.95 -8.69 -5.96
C GLY A 346 20.04 -9.15 -7.11
N LYS A 347 18.75 -8.80 -7.07
CA LYS A 347 17.80 -9.09 -8.15
C LYS A 347 17.64 -7.88 -9.05
N HIS A 348 17.54 -8.13 -10.35
CA HIS A 348 17.28 -7.06 -11.30
C HIS A 348 15.81 -6.59 -11.15
N PRO A 349 15.54 -5.32 -10.82
CA PRO A 349 14.19 -4.89 -10.48
C PRO A 349 13.17 -5.07 -11.62
N GLU A 350 13.59 -4.88 -12.87
CA GLU A 350 12.72 -5.08 -14.04
C GLU A 350 12.35 -6.56 -14.24
N GLU A 351 13.24 -7.49 -13.87
CA GLU A 351 12.93 -8.93 -13.94
C GLU A 351 11.89 -9.30 -12.88
N VAL A 352 12.01 -8.74 -11.67
CA VAL A 352 11.03 -8.93 -10.59
C VAL A 352 9.66 -8.39 -10.98
N ARG A 353 9.61 -7.17 -11.53
CA ARG A 353 8.37 -6.55 -12.02
C ARG A 353 7.72 -7.40 -13.10
N ARG A 354 8.48 -7.74 -14.14
CA ARG A 354 7.99 -8.54 -15.27
C ARG A 354 7.48 -9.91 -14.83
N ALA A 355 8.23 -10.63 -14.00
CA ALA A 355 7.80 -11.92 -13.47
C ALA A 355 6.51 -11.81 -12.64
N SER A 356 6.36 -10.71 -11.89
CA SER A 356 5.16 -10.43 -11.11
C SER A 356 3.94 -10.15 -11.98
N ASP A 357 4.10 -9.33 -13.01
CA ASP A 357 3.05 -9.00 -13.99
C ASP A 357 2.64 -10.23 -14.80
N GLU A 358 3.60 -11.02 -15.28
CA GLU A 358 3.34 -12.27 -16.01
C GLU A 358 2.57 -13.28 -15.14
N ARG A 359 2.98 -13.44 -13.88
CA ARG A 359 2.28 -14.30 -12.92
C ARG A 359 0.87 -13.81 -12.65
N TYR A 360 0.70 -12.51 -12.39
CA TYR A 360 -0.59 -11.89 -12.12
C TYR A 360 -1.55 -12.07 -13.30
N ARG A 361 -1.11 -11.75 -14.52
CA ARG A 361 -1.92 -11.88 -15.74
C ARG A 361 -2.34 -13.32 -15.99
N ARG A 362 -1.42 -14.29 -15.82
CA ARG A 362 -1.73 -15.72 -15.98
C ARG A 362 -2.79 -16.17 -15.00
N GLU A 363 -2.55 -15.97 -13.70
CA GLU A 363 -3.50 -16.34 -12.65
C GLU A 363 -4.86 -15.62 -12.85
N HIS A 364 -4.86 -14.36 -13.28
CA HIS A 364 -6.09 -13.59 -13.51
C HIS A 364 -6.88 -14.13 -14.70
N SER A 365 -6.19 -14.59 -15.74
CA SER A 365 -6.84 -15.20 -16.90
C SER A 365 -7.51 -16.54 -16.55
N GLU A 366 -6.91 -17.32 -15.65
CA GLU A 366 -7.42 -18.61 -15.20
C GLU A 366 -8.65 -18.46 -14.29
N THR A 367 -8.75 -17.37 -13.54
CA THR A 367 -9.80 -17.15 -12.53
C THR A 367 -10.83 -16.08 -12.92
N ARG A 368 -10.71 -15.46 -14.10
CA ARG A 368 -11.60 -14.38 -14.57
C ARG A 368 -13.09 -14.73 -14.50
N TRP A 369 -13.43 -16.01 -14.64
CA TRP A 369 -14.80 -16.52 -14.52
C TRP A 369 -15.47 -16.12 -13.20
N ALA A 370 -14.71 -15.98 -12.11
CA ALA A 370 -15.26 -15.60 -10.80
C ALA A 370 -15.90 -14.20 -10.83
N HIS A 371 -15.35 -13.26 -11.61
CA HIS A 371 -15.92 -11.93 -11.77
C HIS A 371 -17.21 -11.94 -12.60
N PHE A 372 -17.35 -12.86 -13.55
CA PHE A 372 -18.62 -13.08 -14.25
C PHE A 372 -19.70 -13.66 -13.32
N VAL A 373 -19.32 -14.52 -12.37
CA VAL A 373 -20.26 -14.99 -11.34
C VAL A 373 -20.70 -13.83 -10.46
N ASN A 374 -19.81 -12.92 -10.07
CA ASN A 374 -20.20 -11.70 -9.34
C ASN A 374 -21.12 -10.78 -10.14
N LEU A 375 -20.95 -10.65 -11.47
CA LEU A 375 -21.90 -9.93 -12.32
C LEU A 375 -23.30 -10.55 -12.25
N MET A 376 -23.37 -11.88 -12.34
CA MET A 376 -24.63 -12.61 -12.20
C MET A 376 -25.26 -12.40 -10.82
N LEU A 377 -24.48 -12.49 -9.74
CA LEU A 377 -24.95 -12.23 -8.38
C LEU A 377 -25.40 -10.77 -8.18
N GLY A 378 -24.80 -9.82 -8.89
CA GLY A 378 -25.29 -8.44 -8.93
C GLY A 378 -26.71 -8.36 -9.52
N THR A 379 -26.98 -9.05 -10.63
CA THR A 379 -28.34 -9.12 -11.20
C THR A 379 -29.34 -9.86 -10.30
N TRP A 380 -28.87 -10.85 -9.54
CA TRP A 380 -29.66 -11.52 -8.52
C TRP A 380 -30.15 -10.52 -7.46
N LEU A 381 -29.24 -9.72 -6.90
CA LEU A 381 -29.58 -8.70 -5.90
C LEU A 381 -30.52 -7.60 -6.44
N LEU A 382 -30.41 -7.20 -7.71
CA LEU A 382 -31.34 -6.23 -8.30
C LEU A 382 -32.79 -6.76 -8.36
N THR A 383 -32.94 -8.06 -8.65
CA THR A 383 -34.24 -8.66 -8.95
C THR A 383 -34.88 -9.31 -7.73
N GLN A 384 -34.09 -9.68 -6.74
CA GLN A 384 -34.53 -10.36 -5.53
C GLN A 384 -35.61 -9.60 -4.73
N PRO A 385 -35.45 -8.33 -4.33
CA PRO A 385 -36.35 -7.73 -3.36
C PRO A 385 -37.84 -7.76 -3.75
N PRO A 386 -38.25 -7.45 -4.99
CA PRO A 386 -39.65 -7.60 -5.40
C PRO A 386 -40.10 -9.06 -5.55
N LEU A 387 -39.20 -10.01 -5.83
CA LEU A 387 -39.53 -11.43 -6.03
C LEU A 387 -39.83 -12.15 -4.71
N ILE A 388 -39.08 -11.82 -3.65
CA ILE A 388 -39.25 -12.45 -2.33
C ILE A 388 -40.08 -11.60 -1.36
N GLY A 389 -40.56 -10.43 -1.80
CA GLY A 389 -41.45 -9.58 -1.03
C GLY A 389 -40.77 -8.86 0.13
N VAL A 390 -39.58 -8.27 -0.08
CA VAL A 390 -38.92 -7.42 0.91
C VAL A 390 -39.73 -6.14 1.11
N VAL A 391 -40.25 -5.94 2.32
CA VAL A 391 -41.15 -4.83 2.67
C VAL A 391 -40.39 -3.65 3.26
N GLU A 392 -39.24 -3.92 3.87
CA GLU A 392 -38.38 -2.98 4.58
C GLU A 392 -37.67 -2.09 3.55
N PRO A 393 -37.97 -0.77 3.51
CA PRO A 393 -37.44 0.09 2.44
C PRO A 393 -35.92 0.18 2.43
N LEU A 394 -35.28 0.19 3.60
CA LEU A 394 -33.83 0.30 3.73
C LEU A 394 -33.13 -0.96 3.23
N LEU A 395 -33.60 -2.16 3.62
CA LEU A 395 -33.05 -3.42 3.13
C LEU A 395 -33.21 -3.53 1.61
N ARG A 396 -34.42 -3.27 1.10
CA ARG A 396 -34.70 -3.29 -0.34
C ARG A 396 -33.77 -2.37 -1.13
N TRP A 397 -33.54 -1.15 -0.68
CA TRP A 397 -32.64 -0.23 -1.36
C TRP A 397 -31.17 -0.66 -1.23
N THR A 398 -30.77 -1.18 -0.08
CA THR A 398 -29.41 -1.73 0.10
C THR A 398 -29.15 -2.89 -0.85
N GLU A 399 -30.09 -3.82 -1.04
CA GLU A 399 -29.96 -4.92 -2.01
C GLU A 399 -29.81 -4.40 -3.45
N ILE A 400 -30.72 -3.52 -3.88
CA ILE A 400 -30.71 -2.98 -5.26
C ILE A 400 -29.43 -2.17 -5.53
N VAL A 401 -29.04 -1.28 -4.62
CA VAL A 401 -27.84 -0.45 -4.78
C VAL A 401 -26.59 -1.33 -4.75
N SER A 402 -26.51 -2.28 -3.83
CA SER A 402 -25.39 -3.25 -3.76
C SER A 402 -25.29 -4.06 -5.04
N GLY A 403 -26.41 -4.50 -5.62
CA GLY A 403 -26.43 -5.20 -6.89
C GLY A 403 -25.92 -4.35 -8.05
N VAL A 404 -26.34 -3.08 -8.15
CA VAL A 404 -25.86 -2.15 -9.19
C VAL A 404 -24.37 -1.89 -9.04
N LEU A 405 -23.93 -1.57 -7.82
CA LEU A 405 -22.50 -1.33 -7.54
C LEU A 405 -21.67 -2.57 -7.82
N LEU A 406 -22.16 -3.75 -7.45
CA LEU A 406 -21.47 -5.01 -7.73
C LEU A 406 -21.32 -5.24 -9.23
N ILE A 407 -22.34 -4.93 -10.04
CA ILE A 407 -22.23 -5.04 -11.50
C ILE A 407 -21.10 -4.14 -12.03
N VAL A 408 -21.01 -2.91 -11.55
CA VAL A 408 -19.96 -1.96 -11.94
C VAL A 408 -18.58 -2.45 -11.53
N PHE A 409 -18.38 -2.80 -10.25
CA PHE A 409 -17.07 -3.19 -9.75
C PHE A 409 -16.63 -4.60 -10.20
N ALA A 410 -17.57 -5.53 -10.41
CA ALA A 410 -17.26 -6.82 -11.01
C ALA A 410 -16.87 -6.66 -12.50
N SER A 411 -17.48 -5.72 -13.23
CA SER A 411 -17.07 -5.38 -14.60
C SER A 411 -15.66 -4.81 -14.63
N LEU A 412 -15.34 -3.87 -13.73
CA LEU A 412 -13.98 -3.34 -13.58
C LEU A 412 -12.98 -4.44 -13.25
N SER A 413 -13.36 -5.39 -12.38
CA SER A 413 -12.53 -6.53 -12.00
C SER A 413 -12.21 -7.47 -13.17
N LEU A 414 -12.92 -7.43 -14.31
CA LEU A 414 -12.52 -8.19 -15.51
C LEU A 414 -11.16 -7.72 -16.04
N SER A 415 -10.84 -6.43 -15.86
CA SER A 415 -9.54 -5.87 -16.21
C SER A 415 -8.52 -6.18 -15.11
N TRP A 416 -7.39 -6.76 -15.50
CA TRP A 416 -6.26 -6.98 -14.59
C TRP A 416 -5.61 -5.65 -14.12
N HIS A 417 -5.95 -4.53 -14.76
CA HIS A 417 -5.50 -3.18 -14.38
C HIS A 417 -6.30 -2.57 -13.23
N ALA A 418 -7.45 -3.13 -12.86
CA ALA A 418 -8.30 -2.64 -11.77
C ALA A 418 -8.43 -3.64 -10.62
N PRO A 419 -7.30 -4.14 -10.05
CA PRO A 419 -7.34 -5.18 -9.02
C PRO A 419 -8.05 -4.72 -7.74
N TRP A 420 -8.05 -3.42 -7.46
CA TRP A 420 -8.73 -2.81 -6.32
C TRP A 420 -10.26 -3.01 -6.35
N ALA A 421 -10.87 -3.14 -7.53
CA ALA A 421 -12.32 -3.32 -7.67
C ALA A 421 -12.80 -4.66 -7.06
N ARG A 422 -11.90 -5.63 -6.92
CA ARG A 422 -12.15 -6.90 -6.24
C ARG A 422 -12.38 -6.70 -4.75
N TRP A 423 -11.61 -5.83 -4.08
CA TRP A 423 -11.84 -5.51 -2.67
C TRP A 423 -13.15 -4.77 -2.44
N VAL A 424 -13.52 -3.86 -3.36
CA VAL A 424 -14.82 -3.19 -3.30
C VAL A 424 -15.96 -4.19 -3.46
N SER A 425 -15.83 -5.15 -4.38
CA SER A 425 -16.81 -6.23 -4.55
C SER A 425 -16.93 -7.10 -3.29
N ALA A 426 -15.81 -7.43 -2.64
CA ALA A 426 -15.83 -8.17 -1.38
C ALA A 426 -16.50 -7.38 -0.24
N ALA A 427 -16.25 -6.07 -0.15
CA ALA A 427 -16.91 -5.19 0.80
C ALA A 427 -18.44 -5.15 0.57
N ILE A 428 -18.89 -5.11 -0.69
CA ILE A 428 -20.31 -5.22 -1.02
C ILE A 428 -20.87 -6.57 -0.54
N GLY A 429 -20.17 -7.68 -0.76
CA GLY A 429 -20.58 -8.99 -0.27
C GLY A 429 -20.74 -9.04 1.26
N ALA A 430 -19.82 -8.41 2.00
CA ALA A 430 -19.91 -8.29 3.45
C ALA A 430 -21.13 -7.43 3.88
N VAL A 431 -21.40 -6.32 3.20
CA VAL A 431 -22.58 -5.47 3.47
C VAL A 431 -23.88 -6.24 3.21
N VAL A 432 -23.98 -6.96 2.10
CA VAL A 432 -25.14 -7.78 1.74
C VAL A 432 -25.37 -8.86 2.81
N MET A 433 -24.32 -9.55 3.25
CA MET A 433 -24.42 -10.56 4.31
C MET A 433 -24.92 -9.98 5.65
N ALA A 434 -24.61 -8.71 5.93
CA ALA A 434 -25.01 -8.04 7.17
C ALA A 434 -26.42 -7.42 7.13
N ALA A 435 -26.85 -6.96 5.95
CA ALA A 435 -28.05 -6.14 5.80
C ALA A 435 -29.32 -6.75 6.43
N PRO A 436 -29.64 -8.05 6.26
CA PRO A 436 -30.87 -8.64 6.82
C PRO A 436 -31.01 -8.48 8.34
N PHE A 437 -29.95 -8.74 9.11
CA PHE A 437 -30.02 -8.67 10.57
C PHE A 437 -29.78 -7.26 11.10
N VAL A 438 -29.04 -6.42 10.37
CA VAL A 438 -28.88 -5.00 10.72
C VAL A 438 -30.21 -4.25 10.60
N PHE A 439 -31.01 -4.58 9.59
CA PHE A 439 -32.33 -3.98 9.38
C PHE A 439 -33.48 -4.74 10.04
N TRP A 440 -33.19 -5.79 10.82
CA TRP A 440 -34.20 -6.61 11.50
C TRP A 440 -35.32 -7.04 10.54
N THR A 441 -34.97 -7.74 9.47
CA THR A 441 -35.98 -8.17 8.50
C THR A 441 -36.90 -9.24 9.08
N ASP A 442 -38.19 -9.15 8.78
CA ASP A 442 -39.17 -10.21 9.07
C ASP A 442 -39.20 -11.26 7.95
N ASN A 443 -38.39 -11.09 6.88
CA ASN A 443 -38.38 -11.95 5.71
C ASN A 443 -37.31 -13.06 5.81
N PRO A 444 -37.70 -14.32 6.08
CA PRO A 444 -36.73 -15.43 6.21
C PRO A 444 -36.01 -15.74 4.90
N THR A 445 -36.65 -15.46 3.75
CA THR A 445 -36.05 -15.68 2.44
C THR A 445 -34.96 -14.66 2.17
N ALA A 446 -35.15 -13.41 2.59
CA ALA A 446 -34.14 -12.36 2.46
C ALA A 446 -32.91 -12.71 3.33
N TYR A 447 -33.13 -13.06 4.60
CA TYR A 447 -32.05 -13.48 5.50
C TYR A 447 -31.24 -14.66 4.94
N LEU A 448 -31.91 -15.71 4.43
CA LEU A 448 -31.23 -16.85 3.83
C LEU A 448 -30.46 -16.49 2.56
N SER A 449 -31.10 -15.76 1.66
CA SER A 449 -30.53 -15.44 0.35
C SER A 449 -29.34 -14.50 0.49
N ASP A 450 -29.48 -13.41 1.22
CA ASP A 450 -28.45 -12.38 1.38
C ASP A 450 -27.22 -12.89 2.13
N THR A 451 -27.41 -13.72 3.16
CA THR A 451 -26.26 -14.32 3.86
C THR A 451 -25.46 -15.22 2.92
N LEU A 452 -26.12 -16.06 2.12
CA LEU A 452 -25.45 -16.93 1.16
C LEU A 452 -24.83 -16.15 -0.01
N VAL A 453 -25.60 -15.26 -0.64
CA VAL A 453 -25.17 -14.47 -1.80
C VAL A 453 -24.04 -13.53 -1.40
N GLY A 454 -24.12 -12.88 -0.23
CA GLY A 454 -23.05 -12.06 0.32
C GLY A 454 -21.74 -12.85 0.50
N MET A 455 -21.81 -14.08 1.03
CA MET A 455 -20.65 -14.96 1.13
C MET A 455 -20.07 -15.33 -0.24
N LEU A 456 -20.92 -15.67 -1.22
CA LEU A 456 -20.48 -16.00 -2.57
C LEU A 456 -19.81 -14.82 -3.26
N ILE A 457 -20.38 -13.62 -3.15
CA ILE A 457 -19.82 -12.39 -3.69
C ILE A 457 -18.40 -12.16 -3.15
N PHE A 458 -18.25 -12.26 -1.82
CA PHE A 458 -16.96 -12.10 -1.16
C PHE A 458 -15.97 -13.17 -1.64
N GLY A 459 -16.38 -14.44 -1.64
CA GLY A 459 -15.55 -15.56 -2.04
C GLY A 459 -15.05 -15.46 -3.49
N PHE A 460 -15.93 -15.14 -4.45
CA PHE A 460 -15.54 -14.98 -5.85
C PHE A 460 -14.76 -13.69 -6.12
N ALA A 461 -14.91 -12.67 -5.28
CA ALA A 461 -14.14 -11.43 -5.42
C ALA A 461 -12.66 -11.61 -5.06
N VAL A 462 -12.38 -12.21 -3.89
CA VAL A 462 -11.01 -12.24 -3.32
C VAL A 462 -10.48 -13.63 -2.97
N GLY A 463 -11.33 -14.67 -3.00
CA GLY A 463 -10.93 -16.06 -2.74
C GLY A 463 -10.17 -16.72 -3.90
N THR A 464 -10.18 -16.14 -5.09
CA THR A 464 -9.44 -16.62 -6.26
C THR A 464 -8.10 -15.92 -6.42
N LYS A 465 -7.12 -16.62 -7.01
CA LYS A 465 -5.85 -16.00 -7.44
C LYS A 465 -6.08 -15.01 -8.61
N PRO A 466 -5.16 -14.10 -8.91
CA PRO A 466 -4.01 -13.70 -8.10
C PRO A 466 -4.48 -12.96 -6.84
N GLU A 467 -3.68 -13.02 -5.77
CA GLU A 467 -3.94 -12.21 -4.59
C GLU A 467 -3.82 -10.71 -4.90
N VAL A 468 -4.75 -9.92 -4.39
CA VAL A 468 -4.76 -8.46 -4.53
C VAL A 468 -4.05 -7.83 -3.33
N GLY A 469 -3.06 -6.98 -3.59
CA GLY A 469 -2.32 -6.24 -2.57
C GLY A 469 -0.84 -6.57 -2.45
N PRO A 470 -0.36 -7.82 -2.60
CA PRO A 470 1.06 -8.11 -2.44
C PRO A 470 1.97 -7.29 -3.37
N SER A 471 3.08 -6.79 -2.83
CA SER A 471 4.12 -6.11 -3.61
C SER A 471 4.70 -7.04 -4.69
N PRO A 472 5.26 -6.51 -5.80
CA PRO A 472 5.85 -7.33 -6.84
C PRO A 472 6.89 -8.30 -6.32
N LEU A 473 7.73 -7.84 -5.38
CA LEU A 473 8.75 -8.63 -4.70
C LEU A 473 8.12 -9.74 -3.86
N ALA A 474 7.17 -9.41 -2.99
CA ALA A 474 6.48 -10.39 -2.14
C ALA A 474 5.80 -11.51 -2.96
N ARG A 475 5.25 -11.17 -4.13
CA ARG A 475 4.56 -12.11 -5.03
C ARG A 475 5.50 -13.15 -5.64
N VAL A 476 6.74 -12.80 -5.98
CA VAL A 476 7.62 -13.69 -6.77
C VAL A 476 8.83 -14.21 -6.00
N THR A 477 9.07 -13.75 -4.77
CA THR A 477 10.24 -14.15 -3.97
C THR A 477 9.87 -14.53 -2.55
N GLY A 478 10.81 -15.15 -1.83
CA GLY A 478 10.68 -15.48 -0.41
C GLY A 478 10.12 -16.88 -0.14
N PRO A 479 10.34 -17.41 1.08
CA PRO A 479 9.99 -18.78 1.43
C PRO A 479 8.47 -18.99 1.60
N GLN A 480 8.03 -20.24 1.48
CA GLN A 480 6.67 -20.64 1.84
C GLN A 480 6.55 -20.90 3.35
N VAL A 481 7.57 -21.50 3.95
CA VAL A 481 7.62 -21.83 5.39
C VAL A 481 8.32 -20.69 6.14
N PRO A 482 7.80 -20.22 7.29
CA PRO A 482 8.47 -19.20 8.08
C PRO A 482 9.86 -19.65 8.57
N GLN A 483 10.78 -18.71 8.69
CA GLN A 483 12.17 -19.02 9.03
C GLN A 483 12.29 -19.73 10.41
N GLY A 484 12.92 -20.90 10.41
CA GLY A 484 13.12 -21.72 11.61
C GLY A 484 11.90 -22.54 12.04
N TRP A 485 10.85 -22.57 11.21
CA TRP A 485 9.67 -23.41 11.43
C TRP A 485 9.81 -24.75 10.73
N THR A 486 9.28 -25.81 11.35
CA THR A 486 9.26 -27.17 10.75
C THR A 486 8.08 -27.39 9.81
N TYR A 487 7.04 -26.55 9.86
CA TYR A 487 5.86 -26.61 9.00
C TYR A 487 5.34 -25.18 8.71
N ASN A 488 4.41 -25.08 7.77
CA ASN A 488 3.81 -23.80 7.38
C ASN A 488 2.46 -23.58 8.10
N PRO A 489 2.34 -22.56 8.96
CA PRO A 489 1.08 -22.24 9.65
C PRO A 489 -0.02 -21.70 8.71
N SER A 490 0.35 -21.19 7.54
CA SER A 490 -0.60 -20.72 6.52
C SER A 490 -1.04 -21.82 5.53
N SER A 491 -0.61 -23.07 5.74
CA SER A 491 -0.97 -24.18 4.85
C SER A 491 -2.45 -24.57 4.97
N TRP A 492 -3.02 -25.22 3.96
CA TRP A 492 -4.43 -25.64 4.02
C TRP A 492 -4.69 -26.64 5.14
N THR A 493 -3.74 -27.54 5.41
CA THR A 493 -3.86 -28.50 6.52
C THR A 493 -4.05 -27.81 7.87
N GLN A 494 -3.49 -26.61 8.07
CA GLN A 494 -3.68 -25.84 9.31
C GLN A 494 -4.97 -25.00 9.31
N ARG A 495 -5.48 -24.62 8.12
CA ARG A 495 -6.68 -23.79 7.99
C ARG A 495 -7.99 -24.60 7.96
N ILE A 496 -7.96 -25.84 7.48
CA ILE A 496 -9.12 -26.73 7.42
C ILE A 496 -9.81 -26.90 8.79
N PRO A 497 -9.10 -27.19 9.90
CA PRO A 497 -9.73 -27.29 11.21
C PRO A 497 -10.51 -26.04 11.59
N ILE A 498 -9.91 -24.86 11.37
CA ILE A 498 -10.54 -23.58 11.69
C ILE A 498 -11.80 -23.37 10.86
N ILE A 499 -11.72 -23.60 9.54
CA ILE A 499 -12.87 -23.46 8.63
C ILE A 499 -13.98 -24.45 8.98
N ALA A 500 -13.63 -25.69 9.31
CA ALA A 500 -14.60 -26.73 9.67
C ALA A 500 -15.32 -26.41 10.99
N LEU A 501 -14.60 -25.88 11.99
CA LEU A 501 -15.19 -25.45 13.26
C LEU A 501 -16.05 -24.19 13.10
N ALA A 502 -15.61 -23.24 12.28
CA ALA A 502 -16.40 -22.06 11.93
C ALA A 502 -17.68 -22.43 11.16
N LEU A 503 -17.67 -23.49 10.34
CA LEU A 503 -18.91 -24.01 9.72
C LEU A 503 -19.91 -24.55 10.74
N ILE A 504 -19.43 -25.25 11.78
CA ILE A 504 -20.29 -25.70 12.90
C ILE A 504 -20.87 -24.47 13.60
N GLY A 505 -20.03 -23.48 13.92
CA GLY A 505 -20.45 -22.21 14.50
C GLY A 505 -21.50 -21.49 13.65
N LEU A 506 -21.27 -21.37 12.34
CA LEU A 506 -22.20 -20.75 11.40
C LEU A 506 -23.57 -21.44 11.41
N TYR A 507 -23.62 -22.77 11.37
CA TYR A 507 -24.89 -23.49 11.36
C TYR A 507 -25.65 -23.37 12.68
N VAL A 508 -24.94 -23.46 13.81
CA VAL A 508 -25.52 -23.23 15.14
C VAL A 508 -26.07 -21.81 15.22
N SER A 509 -25.24 -20.81 14.96
CA SER A 509 -25.62 -19.40 15.03
C SER A 509 -26.76 -19.04 14.09
N ARG A 510 -26.75 -19.55 12.85
CA ARG A 510 -27.83 -19.34 11.89
C ARG A 510 -29.16 -19.92 12.37
N TYR A 511 -29.14 -21.10 13.02
CA TYR A 511 -30.36 -21.70 13.56
C TYR A 511 -30.91 -20.90 14.74
N LEU A 512 -30.04 -20.49 15.67
CA LEU A 512 -30.43 -19.67 16.81
C LEU A 512 -30.93 -18.27 16.36
N ALA A 513 -30.29 -17.68 15.36
CA ALA A 513 -30.72 -16.41 14.77
C ALA A 513 -32.12 -16.52 14.12
N ALA A 514 -32.41 -17.63 13.46
CA ALA A 514 -33.73 -17.86 12.88
C ALA A 514 -34.84 -17.85 13.93
N TYR A 515 -34.56 -18.34 15.15
CA TYR A 515 -35.52 -18.25 16.25
C TYR A 515 -35.63 -16.82 16.80
N GLN A 516 -34.50 -16.14 17.04
CA GLN A 516 -34.49 -14.75 17.54
C GLN A 516 -35.19 -13.77 16.59
N LEU A 517 -35.08 -13.99 15.28
CA LEU A 517 -35.75 -13.19 14.25
C LEU A 517 -37.19 -13.68 13.96
N GLY A 518 -37.68 -14.69 14.69
CA GLY A 518 -39.07 -15.17 14.58
C GLY A 518 -39.39 -16.02 13.34
N TYR A 519 -38.38 -16.51 12.63
CA TYR A 519 -38.57 -17.34 11.42
C TYR A 519 -38.92 -18.80 11.74
N VAL A 520 -38.53 -19.27 12.91
CA VAL A 520 -38.89 -20.60 13.44
C VAL A 520 -39.52 -20.44 14.83
N SER A 521 -40.46 -21.32 15.16
CA SER A 521 -41.27 -21.26 16.38
C SER A 521 -40.61 -21.90 17.61
N ASP A 522 -39.63 -22.76 17.41
CA ASP A 522 -39.04 -23.60 18.43
C ASP A 522 -37.57 -23.91 18.11
N VAL A 523 -36.78 -24.19 19.14
CA VAL A 523 -35.38 -24.59 19.03
C VAL A 523 -35.19 -26.00 19.59
N TRP A 524 -34.29 -26.75 18.95
CA TRP A 524 -33.95 -28.09 19.41
C TRP A 524 -33.10 -28.04 20.69
N GLU A 525 -33.68 -28.49 21.81
CA GLU A 525 -33.01 -28.60 23.11
C GLU A 525 -33.38 -29.92 23.81
N PRO A 526 -32.50 -30.94 23.76
CA PRO A 526 -32.81 -32.28 24.28
C PRO A 526 -32.47 -32.48 25.76
N PHE A 527 -31.66 -31.61 26.37
CA PHE A 527 -31.07 -31.87 27.70
C PHE A 527 -31.52 -30.88 28.77
N PHE A 528 -31.77 -29.62 28.40
CA PHE A 528 -31.98 -28.55 29.37
C PHE A 528 -33.39 -27.97 29.29
N GLN A 529 -34.13 -28.09 30.39
CA GLN A 529 -35.43 -27.45 30.54
C GLN A 529 -35.25 -25.96 30.86
N GLY A 530 -36.18 -25.12 30.43
CA GLY A 530 -36.23 -23.74 30.86
C GLY A 530 -36.84 -23.59 32.26
N SER A 531 -37.11 -22.36 32.66
CA SER A 531 -37.85 -22.04 33.89
C SER A 531 -39.19 -22.78 33.95
N VAL A 532 -39.54 -23.30 35.13
CA VAL A 532 -40.83 -23.99 35.35
C VAL A 532 -42.03 -23.05 35.15
N GLU A 533 -41.80 -21.75 35.19
CA GLU A 533 -42.82 -20.70 35.01
C GLU A 533 -42.95 -20.24 33.55
N ASP A 534 -42.05 -20.66 32.65
CA ASP A 534 -42.02 -20.28 31.23
C ASP A 534 -42.15 -21.54 30.34
N PRO A 535 -43.03 -21.55 29.31
CA PRO A 535 -43.09 -22.65 28.34
C PRO A 535 -41.83 -22.87 27.50
N ARG A 536 -40.86 -21.94 27.50
CA ARG A 536 -39.59 -22.04 26.74
C ARG A 536 -38.68 -23.17 27.24
N ASN A 537 -37.95 -23.79 26.32
CA ASN A 537 -36.84 -24.68 26.70
C ASN A 537 -35.57 -23.89 27.09
N GLY A 538 -34.55 -24.59 27.62
CA GLY A 538 -33.35 -23.94 28.13
C GLY A 538 -32.58 -23.11 27.09
N THR A 539 -32.52 -23.58 25.83
CA THR A 539 -31.89 -22.81 24.75
C THR A 539 -32.69 -21.56 24.40
N GLU A 540 -34.01 -21.68 24.27
CA GLU A 540 -34.91 -20.57 23.96
C GLU A 540 -34.84 -19.47 25.02
N GLU A 541 -34.81 -19.84 26.30
CA GLU A 541 -34.67 -18.90 27.43
C GLU A 541 -33.34 -18.15 27.39
N ILE A 542 -32.23 -18.82 27.03
CA ILE A 542 -30.91 -18.17 26.97
C ILE A 542 -30.83 -17.15 25.84
N ILE A 543 -31.25 -17.53 24.63
CA ILE A 543 -31.14 -16.68 23.44
C ILE A 543 -32.20 -15.57 23.41
N THR A 544 -33.11 -15.53 24.38
CA THR A 544 -34.09 -14.44 24.58
C THR A 544 -33.96 -13.80 25.96
N SER A 545 -32.81 -14.00 26.62
CA SER A 545 -32.50 -13.39 27.91
C SER A 545 -32.24 -11.88 27.77
N GLU A 546 -32.38 -11.12 28.85
CA GLU A 546 -32.08 -9.67 28.89
C GLU A 546 -30.66 -9.35 28.39
N VAL A 547 -29.71 -10.26 28.58
CA VAL A 547 -28.32 -10.11 28.11
C VAL A 547 -28.22 -10.26 26.60
N SER A 548 -29.00 -11.16 26.00
CA SER A 548 -29.07 -11.36 24.55
C SER A 548 -29.83 -10.21 23.87
N GLU A 549 -30.96 -9.77 24.46
CA GLU A 549 -31.77 -8.65 23.97
C GLU A 549 -31.10 -7.28 24.15
N ALA A 550 -30.03 -7.18 24.96
CA ALA A 550 -29.27 -5.93 25.14
C ALA A 550 -28.53 -5.49 23.86
N TRP A 551 -28.35 -6.38 22.88
CA TRP A 551 -27.68 -6.05 21.62
C TRP A 551 -28.65 -5.35 20.64
N PRO A 552 -28.16 -4.39 19.84
CA PRO A 552 -28.99 -3.68 18.86
C PRO A 552 -29.45 -4.57 17.69
N VAL A 553 -28.89 -5.77 17.56
CA VAL A 553 -29.17 -6.78 16.55
C VAL A 553 -29.13 -8.16 17.20
N SER A 554 -29.72 -9.17 16.55
CA SER A 554 -29.57 -10.58 16.96
C SER A 554 -28.08 -10.93 17.15
N ASP A 555 -27.71 -11.29 18.37
CA ASP A 555 -26.35 -11.71 18.74
C ASP A 555 -25.97 -13.02 18.03
N ALA A 556 -26.92 -13.94 17.83
CA ALA A 556 -26.72 -15.15 17.06
C ALA A 556 -26.48 -14.85 15.58
N ALA A 557 -27.19 -13.87 15.00
CA ALA A 557 -26.96 -13.44 13.62
C ALA A 557 -25.58 -12.78 13.46
N LEU A 558 -25.17 -11.94 14.43
CA LEU A 558 -23.84 -11.35 14.47
C LEU A 558 -22.74 -12.42 14.60
N GLY A 559 -22.98 -13.45 15.42
CA GLY A 559 -22.12 -14.63 15.51
C GLY A 559 -22.02 -15.35 14.16
N GLY A 560 -23.15 -15.61 13.50
CA GLY A 560 -23.21 -16.23 12.17
C GLY A 560 -22.45 -15.44 11.09
N TYR A 561 -22.60 -14.11 11.09
CA TYR A 561 -21.84 -13.21 10.24
C TYR A 561 -20.32 -13.33 10.47
N THR A 562 -19.91 -13.37 11.75
CA THR A 562 -18.49 -13.50 12.13
C THR A 562 -17.93 -14.85 11.66
N TYR A 563 -18.64 -15.96 11.92
CA TYR A 563 -18.25 -17.29 11.41
C TYR A 563 -18.18 -17.35 9.88
N GLY A 564 -19.12 -16.71 9.18
CA GLY A 564 -19.10 -16.59 7.72
C GLY A 564 -17.84 -15.89 7.22
N LEU A 565 -17.48 -14.76 7.83
CA LEU A 565 -16.24 -14.05 7.52
C LEU A 565 -14.98 -14.84 7.92
N GLU A 566 -14.99 -15.62 9.01
CA GLU A 566 -13.89 -16.51 9.39
C GLU A 566 -13.64 -17.58 8.32
N ILE A 567 -14.71 -18.20 7.79
CA ILE A 567 -14.62 -19.16 6.68
C ILE A 567 -14.00 -18.48 5.45
N LEU A 568 -14.53 -17.32 5.06
CA LEU A 568 -14.09 -16.60 3.87
C LEU A 568 -12.62 -16.15 3.97
N THR A 569 -12.26 -15.50 5.07
CA THR A 569 -10.87 -15.05 5.31
C THR A 569 -9.91 -16.21 5.55
N GLY A 570 -10.39 -17.36 6.05
CA GLY A 570 -9.66 -18.62 6.10
C GLY A 570 -9.31 -19.16 4.72
N ILE A 571 -10.24 -19.07 3.76
CA ILE A 571 -10.05 -19.49 2.36
C ILE A 571 -9.10 -18.54 1.61
N VAL A 572 -9.21 -17.22 1.84
CA VAL A 572 -8.41 -16.21 1.13
C VAL A 572 -6.90 -16.33 1.42
N GLY A 573 -6.12 -16.18 0.36
CA GLY A 573 -4.65 -16.08 0.41
C GLY A 573 -3.91 -17.40 0.17
N SER A 574 -2.67 -17.28 -0.28
CA SER A 574 -1.75 -18.40 -0.47
C SER A 574 -1.14 -18.93 0.83
N ARG A 575 -0.39 -20.03 0.69
CA ARG A 575 0.55 -20.54 1.70
C ARG A 575 1.60 -19.53 2.16
N ALA A 576 1.81 -18.44 1.43
CA ALA A 576 2.74 -17.37 1.82
C ALA A 576 2.04 -16.17 2.47
N ARG A 577 0.73 -16.25 2.77
CA ARG A 577 -0.05 -15.10 3.28
C ARG A 577 0.49 -14.50 4.57
N TRP A 578 1.17 -15.28 5.43
CA TRP A 578 1.88 -14.76 6.61
C TRP A 578 2.92 -13.67 6.30
N ARG A 579 3.48 -13.64 5.08
CA ARG A 579 4.41 -12.59 4.62
C ARG A 579 3.87 -11.72 3.50
N THR A 580 2.96 -12.22 2.66
CA THR A 580 2.42 -11.46 1.52
C THR A 580 1.20 -10.63 1.89
N MET A 581 0.43 -11.05 2.91
CA MET A 581 -0.75 -10.33 3.42
C MET A 581 -0.83 -10.39 4.96
N PRO A 582 0.18 -9.88 5.70
CA PRO A 582 0.20 -9.96 7.17
C PRO A 582 -1.06 -9.37 7.83
N TRP A 583 -1.61 -8.31 7.26
CA TRP A 583 -2.84 -7.68 7.76
C TRP A 583 -4.05 -8.60 7.73
N LEU A 584 -4.18 -9.45 6.70
CA LEU A 584 -5.31 -10.37 6.58
C LEU A 584 -5.21 -11.48 7.64
N VAL A 585 -4.00 -11.96 7.90
CA VAL A 585 -3.74 -12.94 8.97
C VAL A 585 -4.05 -12.34 10.35
N LEU A 586 -3.64 -11.09 10.58
CA LEU A 586 -3.95 -10.40 11.83
C LEU A 586 -5.45 -10.19 11.99
N LEU A 587 -6.15 -9.77 10.93
CA LEU A 587 -7.61 -9.63 10.91
C LEU A 587 -8.30 -10.96 11.23
N PHE A 588 -7.86 -12.05 10.60
CA PHE A 588 -8.38 -13.39 10.83
C PHE A 588 -8.23 -13.84 12.29
N GLY A 589 -7.03 -13.68 12.88
CA GLY A 589 -6.84 -14.01 14.30
C GLY A 589 -7.56 -13.05 15.25
N LEU A 590 -7.68 -11.77 14.88
CA LEU A 590 -8.45 -10.77 15.64
C LEU A 590 -9.95 -11.04 15.61
N MET A 591 -10.49 -11.75 14.61
CA MET A 591 -11.90 -12.14 14.60
C MET A 591 -12.20 -13.26 15.61
N ILE A 592 -11.29 -14.24 15.71
CA ILE A 592 -11.45 -15.42 16.57
C ILE A 592 -11.38 -15.03 18.05
N ALA A 593 -10.52 -14.08 18.44
CA ALA A 593 -10.30 -13.76 19.85
C ALA A 593 -11.52 -13.12 20.55
N PRO A 594 -12.16 -12.05 20.04
CA PRO A 594 -13.39 -11.50 20.60
C PRO A 594 -14.54 -12.50 20.56
N LEU A 595 -14.70 -13.27 19.47
CA LEU A 595 -15.74 -14.28 19.37
C LEU A 595 -15.55 -15.38 20.43
N GLY A 596 -14.30 -15.80 20.66
CA GLY A 596 -13.95 -16.72 21.74
C GLY A 596 -14.28 -16.14 23.11
N ILE A 597 -13.90 -14.88 23.38
CA ILE A 597 -14.20 -14.19 24.66
C ILE A 597 -15.72 -14.12 24.90
N VAL A 598 -16.48 -13.71 23.89
CA VAL A 598 -17.95 -13.63 23.96
C VAL A 598 -18.55 -15.02 24.19
N SER A 599 -18.09 -16.04 23.48
CA SER A 599 -18.57 -17.42 23.65
C SER A 599 -18.29 -17.97 25.05
N ILE A 600 -17.09 -17.70 25.60
CA ILE A 600 -16.70 -18.10 26.96
C ILE A 600 -17.52 -17.33 28.00
N PHE A 601 -17.73 -16.03 27.79
CA PHE A 601 -18.58 -15.22 28.63
C PHE A 601 -20.00 -15.79 28.70
N PHE A 602 -20.59 -16.15 27.55
CA PHE A 602 -21.91 -16.78 27.49
C PHE A 602 -21.96 -18.13 28.22
N ILE A 603 -20.94 -19.00 28.09
CA ILE A 603 -20.88 -20.23 28.90
C ILE A 603 -20.90 -19.92 30.40
N ILE A 604 -20.17 -18.89 30.84
CA ILE A 604 -20.05 -18.53 32.26
C ILE A 604 -21.38 -18.02 32.81
N ILE A 605 -22.05 -17.10 32.09
CA ILE A 605 -23.27 -16.45 32.61
C ILE A 605 -24.51 -17.35 32.56
N GLN A 606 -24.57 -18.34 31.67
CA GLN A 606 -25.76 -19.19 31.49
C GLN A 606 -26.27 -19.78 32.81
N PRO A 607 -25.50 -20.57 33.57
CA PRO A 607 -26.01 -21.15 34.81
C PRO A 607 -25.85 -20.24 36.04
N ILE A 608 -25.04 -19.18 35.96
CA ILE A 608 -24.82 -18.25 37.08
C ILE A 608 -25.94 -17.19 37.15
N TRP A 609 -26.33 -16.65 36.00
CA TRP A 609 -27.26 -15.51 35.92
C TRP A 609 -28.61 -15.93 35.37
N ILE A 610 -28.65 -16.73 34.30
CA ILE A 610 -29.92 -17.12 33.64
C ILE A 610 -30.54 -18.32 34.35
N GLY A 611 -29.72 -19.25 34.87
CA GLY A 611 -30.17 -20.39 35.66
C GLY A 611 -30.46 -21.66 34.85
N THR A 612 -30.20 -21.64 33.54
CA THR A 612 -30.30 -22.81 32.66
C THR A 612 -29.12 -22.91 31.69
N TRP A 613 -29.14 -23.88 30.77
CA TRP A 613 -28.08 -24.16 29.80
C TRP A 613 -28.64 -24.32 28.38
N SER A 614 -27.79 -24.08 27.40
CA SER A 614 -28.12 -24.30 25.99
C SER A 614 -27.17 -25.34 25.40
N THR A 615 -27.72 -26.47 24.95
CA THR A 615 -26.96 -27.53 24.28
C THR A 615 -26.24 -27.00 23.04
N LEU A 616 -26.94 -26.22 22.22
CA LEU A 616 -26.37 -25.64 21.00
C LEU A 616 -25.31 -24.59 21.29
N ALA A 617 -25.50 -23.72 22.30
CA ALA A 617 -24.48 -22.76 22.69
C ALA A 617 -23.22 -23.44 23.23
N LEU A 618 -23.37 -24.52 24.01
CA LEU A 618 -22.23 -25.32 24.48
C LEU A 618 -21.46 -25.97 23.34
N ILE A 619 -22.16 -26.50 22.31
CA ILE A 619 -21.50 -27.04 21.11
C ILE A 619 -20.71 -25.95 20.38
N GLY A 620 -21.33 -24.78 20.15
CA GLY A 620 -20.67 -23.64 19.50
C GLY A 620 -19.44 -23.18 20.28
N ALA A 621 -19.56 -23.07 21.61
CA ALA A 621 -18.46 -22.61 22.44
C ALA A 621 -17.34 -23.68 22.60
N ALA A 622 -17.68 -24.97 22.60
CA ALA A 622 -16.68 -26.04 22.52
C ALA A 622 -15.93 -26.02 21.18
N ALA A 623 -16.65 -25.78 20.06
CA ALA A 623 -16.02 -25.60 18.75
C ALA A 623 -15.05 -24.41 18.77
N MET A 624 -15.44 -23.29 19.37
CA MET A 624 -14.55 -22.12 19.53
C MET A 624 -13.33 -22.40 20.38
N LEU A 625 -13.47 -23.12 21.50
CA LEU A 625 -12.33 -23.52 22.32
C LEU A 625 -11.34 -24.34 21.48
N ILE A 626 -11.81 -25.33 20.73
CA ILE A 626 -10.97 -26.17 19.86
C ILE A 626 -10.33 -25.35 18.72
N GLN A 627 -11.00 -24.29 18.25
CA GLN A 627 -10.53 -23.44 17.15
C GLN A 627 -9.36 -22.53 17.56
N ILE A 628 -9.39 -21.97 18.77
CA ILE A 628 -8.38 -21.04 19.29
C ILE A 628 -6.92 -21.51 19.07
N PRO A 629 -6.51 -22.74 19.43
CA PRO A 629 -5.11 -23.13 19.30
C PRO A 629 -4.60 -23.13 17.86
N TYR A 630 -5.43 -23.44 16.87
CA TYR A 630 -5.02 -23.47 15.47
C TYR A 630 -4.75 -22.07 14.89
N SER A 631 -5.33 -21.01 15.45
CA SER A 631 -5.18 -19.65 14.92
C SER A 631 -3.92 -18.92 15.40
N LEU A 632 -3.32 -19.36 16.51
CA LEU A 632 -2.22 -18.66 17.16
C LEU A 632 -0.90 -18.74 16.39
N ASP A 633 -0.66 -19.87 15.71
CA ASP A 633 0.61 -20.10 15.00
C ASP A 633 0.87 -19.07 13.92
N GLU A 634 -0.15 -18.76 13.12
CA GLU A 634 -0.03 -17.81 12.01
C GLU A 634 0.24 -16.39 12.52
N LEU A 635 -0.39 -16.01 13.65
CA LEU A 635 -0.15 -14.73 14.32
C LEU A 635 1.30 -14.60 14.82
N VAL A 636 1.85 -15.68 15.40
CA VAL A 636 3.24 -15.70 15.86
C VAL A 636 4.20 -15.62 14.67
N ALA A 637 3.91 -16.31 13.56
CA ALA A 637 4.71 -16.25 12.35
C ALA A 637 4.76 -14.84 11.75
N VAL A 638 3.60 -14.16 11.67
CA VAL A 638 3.50 -12.75 11.27
C VAL A 638 4.30 -11.84 12.20
N GLY A 639 4.15 -12.00 13.52
CA GLY A 639 4.88 -11.18 14.50
C GLY A 639 6.40 -11.35 14.38
N GLN A 640 6.88 -12.58 14.17
CA GLN A 640 8.30 -12.84 13.92
C GLN A 640 8.78 -12.23 12.60
N PHE A 641 7.98 -12.34 11.53
CA PHE A 641 8.28 -11.77 10.22
C PHE A 641 8.40 -10.24 10.28
N LEU A 642 7.38 -9.55 10.82
CA LEU A 642 7.39 -8.10 10.98
C LEU A 642 8.58 -7.63 11.82
N ARG A 643 8.91 -8.37 12.89
CA ARG A 643 10.09 -8.08 13.71
C ARG A 643 11.40 -8.24 12.95
N ARG A 644 11.54 -9.24 12.09
CA ARG A 644 12.72 -9.41 11.22
C ARG A 644 12.85 -8.26 10.24
N ARG A 645 11.76 -7.89 9.57
CA ARG A 645 11.75 -6.75 8.63
C ARG A 645 12.05 -5.42 9.33
N ALA A 646 11.49 -5.19 10.52
CA ALA A 646 11.84 -4.03 11.35
C ALA A 646 13.34 -3.96 11.67
N ARG A 647 13.96 -5.09 12.03
CA ARG A 647 15.41 -5.18 12.29
C ARG A 647 16.26 -4.95 11.03
N ALA A 648 15.73 -5.28 9.86
CA ALA A 648 16.35 -5.00 8.57
C ALA A 648 16.15 -3.54 8.12
N GLY A 649 15.65 -2.66 9.00
CA GLY A 649 15.43 -1.24 8.72
C GLY A 649 14.21 -0.96 7.83
N LYS A 650 13.31 -1.93 7.68
CA LYS A 650 12.15 -1.81 6.80
C LYS A 650 10.98 -1.14 7.48
N ASN A 651 10.17 -0.52 6.64
CA ASN A 651 8.94 0.10 7.06
C ASN A 651 7.88 -0.94 7.42
N VAL A 652 7.61 -1.09 8.72
CA VAL A 652 6.69 -2.13 9.22
C VAL A 652 5.27 -1.94 8.71
N LEU A 653 4.80 -0.69 8.55
CA LEU A 653 3.44 -0.42 8.07
C LEU A 653 3.29 -0.86 6.61
N ARG A 654 4.24 -0.50 5.75
CA ARG A 654 4.25 -0.93 4.34
C ARG A 654 4.30 -2.45 4.22
N VAL A 655 5.22 -3.09 4.96
CA VAL A 655 5.35 -4.56 5.00
C VAL A 655 4.07 -5.21 5.51
N PHE A 656 3.39 -4.62 6.48
CA PHE A 656 2.12 -5.13 7.01
C PHE A 656 0.99 -5.09 5.96
N LEU A 657 0.90 -4.02 5.18
CA LEU A 657 -0.15 -3.82 4.17
C LEU A 657 0.11 -4.57 2.86
N PHE A 658 1.32 -4.50 2.32
CA PHE A 658 1.67 -5.01 0.99
C PHE A 658 2.55 -6.27 1.03
N GLY A 659 2.96 -6.70 2.21
CA GLY A 659 3.86 -7.84 2.36
C GLY A 659 5.28 -7.58 1.85
N ASP A 660 6.14 -8.58 2.04
CA ASP A 660 7.54 -8.52 1.62
C ASP A 660 8.10 -9.93 1.39
N THR A 661 9.35 -10.00 0.95
CA THR A 661 10.16 -11.20 0.95
C THR A 661 10.84 -11.42 2.30
N ASP A 662 11.26 -12.66 2.54
CA ASP A 662 12.04 -13.05 3.71
C ASP A 662 13.24 -13.91 3.29
N GLU A 663 14.14 -14.20 4.23
CA GLU A 663 15.30 -15.05 3.99
C GLU A 663 14.89 -16.47 3.57
N GLY A 664 15.46 -16.96 2.47
CA GLY A 664 15.17 -18.28 1.91
C GLY A 664 14.63 -18.22 0.48
N GLY A 665 14.84 -19.31 -0.26
CA GLY A 665 14.32 -19.43 -1.63
C GLY A 665 12.81 -19.71 -1.65
N ALA A 666 12.16 -19.40 -2.76
CA ALA A 666 10.75 -19.71 -3.01
C ALA A 666 10.48 -21.21 -3.28
N GLY A 667 11.35 -22.10 -2.78
CA GLY A 667 11.52 -23.49 -3.22
C GLY A 667 10.21 -24.23 -3.43
N ASP A 668 10.21 -25.16 -4.40
CA ASP A 668 9.06 -26.00 -4.73
C ASP A 668 8.67 -26.86 -3.53
N VAL A 669 7.73 -26.36 -2.74
CA VAL A 669 7.03 -27.16 -1.74
C VAL A 669 5.92 -27.89 -2.48
N PRO A 670 5.93 -29.24 -2.53
CA PRO A 670 4.88 -30.02 -3.16
C PRO A 670 3.48 -29.62 -2.66
N ASP A 671 2.45 -29.90 -3.45
CA ASP A 671 1.10 -29.71 -2.94
C ASP A 671 0.88 -30.61 -1.71
N GLU A 672 0.34 -30.03 -0.63
CA GLU A 672 0.05 -30.76 0.58
C GLU A 672 -1.01 -31.85 0.36
N PHE A 673 -1.88 -31.68 -0.65
CA PHE A 673 -2.91 -32.65 -1.03
C PHE A 673 -2.42 -33.76 -1.96
N ASP A 674 -1.20 -33.68 -2.50
CA ASP A 674 -0.60 -34.77 -3.27
C ASP A 674 -0.08 -35.91 -2.36
N ARG A 675 -0.12 -35.71 -1.04
CA ARG A 675 0.34 -36.68 -0.03
C ARG A 675 -0.76 -37.70 0.31
N PRO A 676 -0.41 -38.86 0.90
CA PRO A 676 -1.39 -39.84 1.34
C PRO A 676 -2.38 -39.25 2.36
N ALA A 677 -3.67 -39.61 2.26
CA ALA A 677 -4.75 -39.08 3.11
C ALA A 677 -4.44 -39.17 4.62
N ARG A 678 -3.78 -40.25 5.08
CA ARG A 678 -3.38 -40.41 6.49
C ARG A 678 -2.42 -39.30 6.96
N ALA A 679 -1.50 -38.87 6.11
CA ALA A 679 -0.56 -37.80 6.44
C ALA A 679 -1.28 -36.44 6.51
N ILE A 680 -2.21 -36.19 5.60
CA ILE A 680 -3.05 -34.98 5.59
C ILE A 680 -3.88 -34.91 6.87
N VAL A 681 -4.61 -35.97 7.20
CA VAL A 681 -5.45 -36.02 8.43
C VAL A 681 -4.60 -35.85 9.69
N LYS A 682 -3.39 -36.40 9.72
CA LYS A 682 -2.46 -36.20 10.84
C LYS A 682 -2.05 -34.73 10.98
N ASP A 683 -1.70 -34.08 9.88
CA ASP A 683 -1.25 -32.68 9.89
C ASP A 683 -2.41 -31.72 10.20
N VAL A 684 -3.64 -32.05 9.80
CA VAL A 684 -4.88 -31.36 10.17
C VAL A 684 -5.16 -31.48 11.67
N ALA A 685 -4.97 -32.67 12.24
CA ALA A 685 -5.30 -32.91 13.64
C ALA A 685 -4.22 -32.41 14.62
N ILE A 686 -2.93 -32.53 14.26
CA ILE A 686 -1.79 -32.37 15.18
C ILE A 686 -0.81 -31.28 14.72
N GLY A 687 -1.04 -30.63 13.58
CA GLY A 687 -0.20 -29.52 13.14
C GLY A 687 -0.27 -28.38 14.14
N GLY A 688 0.85 -28.08 14.81
CA GLY A 688 0.97 -26.97 15.77
C GLY A 688 0.20 -27.09 17.09
N VAL A 689 -0.78 -28.00 17.14
CA VAL A 689 -1.67 -28.22 18.28
C VAL A 689 -1.42 -29.59 18.88
N SER A 690 -1.19 -29.63 20.18
CA SER A 690 -1.06 -30.88 20.92
C SER A 690 -1.64 -30.76 22.32
N LEU A 691 -2.32 -31.82 22.77
CA LEU A 691 -2.89 -31.93 24.12
C LEU A 691 -2.14 -33.01 24.92
N PRO A 692 -1.01 -32.67 25.56
CA PRO A 692 -0.28 -33.58 26.45
C PRO A 692 -1.21 -34.17 27.52
N TRP A 693 -0.90 -35.39 27.97
CA TRP A 693 -1.73 -36.10 28.95
C TRP A 693 -2.01 -35.28 30.21
N ASN A 694 -1.06 -34.44 30.66
CA ASN A 694 -1.27 -33.62 31.85
C ASN A 694 -2.30 -32.50 31.62
N LEU A 695 -2.32 -31.89 30.43
CA LEU A 695 -3.35 -30.93 30.05
C LEU A 695 -4.69 -31.62 29.77
N ALA A 696 -4.69 -32.84 29.22
CA ALA A 696 -5.90 -33.62 29.02
C ALA A 696 -6.57 -33.96 30.36
N ILE A 697 -5.79 -34.38 31.37
CA ILE A 697 -6.31 -34.59 32.73
C ILE A 697 -6.77 -33.27 33.33
N ALA A 698 -6.00 -32.19 33.20
CA ALA A 698 -6.42 -30.88 33.68
C ALA A 698 -7.74 -30.41 33.03
N ALA A 699 -7.96 -30.73 31.75
CA ALA A 699 -9.20 -30.41 31.05
C ALA A 699 -10.38 -31.22 31.60
N ALA A 700 -10.19 -32.52 31.83
CA ALA A 700 -11.23 -33.35 32.46
C ALA A 700 -11.59 -32.87 33.86
N LEU A 701 -10.60 -32.48 34.66
CA LEU A 701 -10.79 -31.89 35.98
C LEU A 701 -11.50 -30.52 35.90
N ALA A 702 -11.05 -29.63 35.01
CA ALA A 702 -11.70 -28.34 34.80
C ALA A 702 -13.17 -28.51 34.35
N ALA A 703 -13.43 -29.42 33.40
CA ALA A 703 -14.78 -29.74 32.93
C ALA A 703 -15.68 -30.25 34.06
N SER A 704 -15.16 -31.06 34.98
CA SER A 704 -15.94 -31.57 36.10
C SER A 704 -16.42 -30.49 37.08
N LEU A 705 -15.75 -29.32 37.14
CA LEU A 705 -16.20 -28.18 37.96
C LEU A 705 -17.50 -27.56 37.44
N LEU A 706 -17.76 -27.65 36.13
CA LEU A 706 -18.98 -27.11 35.52
C LEU A 706 -20.24 -27.89 35.97
N PHE A 707 -20.07 -29.08 36.55
CA PHE A 707 -21.16 -29.99 36.92
C PHE A 707 -21.33 -30.15 38.44
N THR A 708 -20.71 -29.31 39.27
CA THR A 708 -20.77 -29.46 40.74
C THR A 708 -22.19 -29.32 41.31
N ARG A 709 -23.06 -28.56 40.63
CA ARG A 709 -24.50 -28.50 40.93
C ARG A 709 -25.18 -29.88 40.83
N VAL A 710 -24.77 -30.70 39.86
CA VAL A 710 -25.32 -32.05 39.65
C VAL A 710 -24.63 -33.08 40.53
N THR A 711 -23.30 -33.02 40.64
CA THR A 711 -22.53 -34.06 41.33
C THR A 711 -22.53 -33.93 42.85
N PHE A 712 -22.62 -32.70 43.37
CA PHE A 712 -22.57 -32.42 44.81
C PHE A 712 -23.83 -31.71 45.33
N GLY A 713 -24.79 -31.36 44.47
CA GLY A 713 -25.92 -30.52 44.88
C GLY A 713 -25.47 -29.10 45.29
N ALA A 714 -24.33 -28.64 44.78
CA ALA A 714 -23.75 -27.35 45.17
C ALA A 714 -24.69 -26.19 44.82
N ALA A 715 -24.83 -25.23 45.73
CA ALA A 715 -25.64 -24.03 45.55
C ALA A 715 -24.77 -22.76 45.43
N PRO A 716 -25.30 -21.65 44.89
CA PRO A 716 -24.65 -20.35 44.97
C PRO A 716 -24.29 -19.98 46.42
N PRO A 717 -23.13 -19.35 46.67
CA PRO A 717 -22.18 -18.83 45.68
C PRO A 717 -21.08 -19.83 45.27
N ILE A 718 -20.92 -20.98 45.93
CA ILE A 718 -19.81 -21.91 45.65
C ILE A 718 -19.93 -22.54 44.25
N ALA A 719 -21.14 -22.93 43.85
CA ALA A 719 -21.38 -23.49 42.52
C ALA A 719 -21.04 -22.50 41.38
N ASP A 720 -21.24 -21.20 41.61
CA ASP A 720 -20.94 -20.16 40.62
C ASP A 720 -19.43 -19.97 40.46
N TRP A 721 -18.70 -20.01 41.58
CA TRP A 721 -17.23 -19.97 41.57
C TRP A 721 -16.61 -21.19 40.91
N ASP A 722 -17.13 -22.40 41.17
CA ASP A 722 -16.66 -23.61 40.50
C ASP A 722 -16.85 -23.52 38.99
N HIS A 723 -18.03 -23.08 38.55
CA HIS A 723 -18.35 -22.92 37.13
C HIS A 723 -17.45 -21.88 36.44
N LEU A 724 -17.25 -20.73 37.09
CA LEU A 724 -16.37 -19.67 36.61
C LEU A 724 -14.93 -20.17 36.48
N LEU A 725 -14.37 -20.74 37.56
CA LEU A 725 -12.98 -21.21 37.59
C LEU A 725 -12.75 -22.38 36.64
N GLY A 726 -13.72 -23.29 36.49
CA GLY A 726 -13.69 -24.37 35.51
C GLY A 726 -13.69 -23.88 34.07
N SER A 727 -14.56 -22.91 33.74
CA SER A 727 -14.63 -22.31 32.41
C SER A 727 -13.35 -21.55 32.04
N LEU A 728 -12.79 -20.81 33.00
CA LEU A 728 -11.50 -20.13 32.83
C LEU A 728 -10.35 -21.13 32.66
N ALA A 729 -10.34 -22.22 33.44
CA ALA A 729 -9.33 -23.28 33.30
C ALA A 729 -9.39 -23.95 31.93
N LEU A 730 -10.59 -24.27 31.42
CA LEU A 730 -10.76 -24.83 30.07
C LEU A 730 -10.25 -23.87 28.99
N THR A 731 -10.53 -22.57 29.12
CA THR A 731 -10.01 -21.53 28.21
C THR A 731 -8.48 -21.50 28.21
N VAL A 732 -7.87 -21.47 29.39
CA VAL A 732 -6.41 -21.48 29.56
C VAL A 732 -5.80 -22.75 28.95
N ILE A 733 -6.43 -23.90 29.15
CA ILE A 733 -5.96 -25.18 28.58
C ILE A 733 -6.07 -25.17 27.06
N SER A 734 -7.14 -24.61 26.50
CA SER A 734 -7.33 -24.54 25.06
C SER A 734 -6.28 -23.67 24.39
N ILE A 735 -5.98 -22.49 24.96
CA ILE A 735 -4.88 -21.64 24.49
C ILE A 735 -3.54 -22.38 24.65
N ALA A 736 -3.32 -23.03 25.80
CA ALA A 736 -2.10 -23.79 26.07
C ALA A 736 -1.96 -25.06 25.23
N ALA A 737 -3.00 -25.50 24.50
CA ALA A 737 -2.94 -26.62 23.56
C ALA A 737 -2.17 -26.26 22.29
N ALA A 738 -2.11 -24.97 21.91
CA ALA A 738 -1.18 -24.50 20.91
C ALA A 738 0.24 -24.59 21.45
N GLU A 739 1.14 -25.24 20.72
CA GLU A 739 2.54 -25.37 21.15
C GLU A 739 3.21 -24.00 21.30
N VAL A 740 2.89 -23.02 20.43
CA VAL A 740 3.41 -21.64 20.52
C VAL A 740 2.98 -20.88 21.78
N ALA A 741 1.87 -21.29 22.41
CA ALA A 741 1.31 -20.66 23.61
C ALA A 741 1.36 -21.59 24.83
N ARG A 742 2.17 -22.66 24.79
CA ARG A 742 2.25 -23.66 25.86
C ARG A 742 2.52 -23.08 27.25
N SER A 743 3.20 -21.94 27.34
CA SER A 743 3.49 -21.24 28.60
C SER A 743 2.24 -20.68 29.30
N VAL A 744 1.14 -20.45 28.56
CA VAL A 744 -0.16 -19.99 29.12
C VAL A 744 -0.70 -20.97 30.16
N ARG A 745 -0.30 -22.25 30.14
CA ARG A 745 -0.65 -23.25 31.17
C ARG A 745 -0.35 -22.79 32.60
N PHE A 746 0.62 -21.90 32.81
CA PHE A 746 0.93 -21.39 34.15
C PHE A 746 -0.20 -20.53 34.75
N LEU A 747 -1.14 -20.04 33.93
CA LEU A 747 -2.35 -19.39 34.43
C LEU A 747 -3.29 -20.37 35.16
N LEU A 748 -3.09 -21.69 35.03
CA LEU A 748 -3.78 -22.67 35.87
C LEU A 748 -3.34 -22.62 37.33
N ILE A 749 -2.16 -22.08 37.64
CA ILE A 749 -1.66 -21.96 39.01
C ILE A 749 -2.54 -21.01 39.84
N PRO A 750 -2.75 -19.74 39.43
CA PRO A 750 -3.65 -18.86 40.17
C PRO A 750 -5.11 -19.37 40.17
N ILE A 751 -5.58 -20.04 39.12
CA ILE A 751 -6.92 -20.64 39.09
C ILE A 751 -7.04 -21.78 40.10
N GLY A 752 -6.07 -22.69 40.16
CA GLY A 752 -6.03 -23.78 41.13
C GLY A 752 -5.86 -23.27 42.56
N ALA A 753 -5.07 -22.21 42.78
CA ALA A 753 -4.94 -21.56 44.08
C ALA A 753 -6.28 -20.94 44.53
N ALA A 754 -7.01 -20.26 43.64
CA ALA A 754 -8.33 -19.73 43.93
C ALA A 754 -9.31 -20.86 44.30
N LEU A 755 -9.27 -21.98 43.57
CA LEU A 755 -10.11 -23.14 43.86
C LEU A 755 -9.85 -23.73 45.27
N CYS A 756 -8.61 -23.71 45.75
CA CYS A 756 -8.28 -24.12 47.12
C CYS A 756 -8.86 -23.18 48.20
N VAL A 757 -9.09 -21.89 47.88
CA VAL A 757 -9.53 -20.88 48.84
C VAL A 757 -11.06 -20.76 48.87
N THR A 758 -11.71 -20.85 47.71
CA THR A 758 -13.18 -20.68 47.56
C THR A 758 -14.04 -21.47 48.55
N PRO A 759 -13.82 -22.78 48.83
CA PRO A 759 -14.70 -23.52 49.74
C PRO A 759 -14.64 -23.00 51.20
N PHE A 760 -13.50 -22.43 51.62
CA PHE A 760 -13.34 -21.83 52.94
C PHE A 760 -13.90 -20.42 53.01
N ALA A 761 -13.82 -19.66 51.91
CA ALA A 761 -14.34 -18.31 51.84
C ALA A 761 -15.88 -18.26 51.76
N PHE A 762 -16.49 -19.24 51.08
CA PHE A 762 -17.91 -19.25 50.78
C PHE A 762 -18.71 -20.34 51.50
N GLY A 763 -18.05 -21.25 52.22
CA GLY A 763 -18.68 -22.28 53.03
C GLY A 763 -19.24 -23.43 52.20
N ALA A 764 -18.40 -24.43 51.90
CA ALA A 764 -18.79 -25.67 51.24
C ALA A 764 -18.85 -26.86 52.23
N GLU A 765 -19.60 -27.90 51.88
CA GLU A 765 -19.59 -29.15 52.65
C GLU A 765 -18.21 -29.81 52.65
N ALA A 766 -17.93 -30.70 53.62
CA ALA A 766 -16.59 -31.29 53.80
C ALA A 766 -16.09 -32.06 52.55
N LEU A 767 -16.98 -32.78 51.86
CA LEU A 767 -16.63 -33.53 50.64
C LEU A 767 -16.34 -32.60 49.46
N HIS A 768 -17.15 -31.56 49.28
CA HIS A 768 -16.95 -30.56 48.23
C HIS A 768 -15.69 -29.70 48.49
N THR A 769 -15.44 -29.35 49.76
CA THR A 769 -14.20 -28.68 50.18
C THR A 769 -12.97 -29.52 49.84
N ALA A 770 -12.98 -30.81 50.20
CA ALA A 770 -11.88 -31.71 49.87
C ALA A 770 -11.69 -31.84 48.35
N TYR A 771 -12.80 -31.92 47.59
CA TYR A 771 -12.78 -31.97 46.13
C TYR A 771 -12.12 -30.73 45.51
N ASN A 772 -12.56 -29.53 45.88
CA ASN A 772 -12.01 -28.27 45.36
C ASN A 772 -10.53 -28.09 45.69
N VAL A 773 -10.12 -28.41 46.92
CA VAL A 773 -8.70 -28.33 47.34
C VAL A 773 -7.85 -29.34 46.57
N LEU A 774 -8.28 -30.59 46.44
CA LEU A 774 -7.54 -31.61 45.70
C LEU A 774 -7.43 -31.27 44.21
N LEU A 775 -8.52 -30.81 43.61
CA LEU A 775 -8.54 -30.41 42.21
C LEU A 775 -7.68 -29.16 41.97
N GLY A 776 -7.71 -28.20 42.88
CA GLY A 776 -6.89 -26.98 42.81
C GLY A 776 -5.40 -27.31 42.86
N LEU A 777 -4.98 -28.16 43.81
CA LEU A 777 -3.62 -28.67 43.89
C LEU A 777 -3.23 -29.51 42.66
N ALA A 778 -4.15 -30.31 42.13
CA ALA A 778 -3.92 -31.08 40.91
C ALA A 778 -3.71 -30.18 39.69
N LEU A 779 -4.53 -29.14 39.50
CA LEU A 779 -4.35 -28.16 38.41
C LEU A 779 -2.99 -27.46 38.51
N VAL A 780 -2.58 -27.04 39.72
CA VAL A 780 -1.25 -26.45 39.96
C VAL A 780 -0.15 -27.45 39.59
N GLY A 781 -0.24 -28.69 40.05
CA GLY A 781 0.77 -29.73 39.77
C GLY A 781 0.87 -30.08 38.29
N LEU A 782 -0.27 -30.20 37.60
CA LEU A 782 -0.35 -30.52 36.17
C LEU A 782 0.17 -29.39 35.27
N ALA A 783 0.08 -28.14 35.73
CA ALA A 783 0.57 -26.96 35.01
C ALA A 783 2.11 -26.89 34.95
N ILE A 784 2.81 -27.44 35.95
CA ILE A 784 4.28 -27.39 36.02
C ILE A 784 4.89 -28.19 34.86
N ARG A 785 4.31 -29.33 34.50
CA ARG A 785 4.81 -30.18 33.42
C ARG A 785 4.50 -29.57 32.06
N ARG A 786 5.53 -29.38 31.23
CA ARG A 786 5.40 -28.78 29.89
C ARG A 786 4.70 -29.68 28.87
N GLY A 787 4.91 -30.99 28.95
CA GLY A 787 4.53 -31.92 27.86
C GLY A 787 5.54 -31.90 26.70
N GLU A 788 5.28 -32.73 25.68
CA GLU A 788 6.12 -32.80 24.48
C GLU A 788 5.78 -31.64 23.52
N VAL A 789 6.80 -31.05 22.90
CA VAL A 789 6.68 -30.03 21.86
C VAL A 789 7.36 -30.61 20.63
N SER A 790 6.57 -30.87 19.58
CA SER A 790 6.99 -31.68 18.44
C SER A 790 7.56 -30.85 17.30
N ALA A 791 7.17 -29.58 17.19
CA ALA A 791 7.60 -28.68 16.14
C ALA A 791 8.66 -27.66 16.61
N GLN A 792 9.31 -27.01 15.65
CA GLN A 792 10.19 -25.88 15.91
C GLN A 792 9.53 -24.58 15.41
N TYR A 793 9.75 -23.50 16.15
CA TYR A 793 9.14 -22.19 15.94
C TYR A 793 10.19 -21.07 15.83
N GLY A 794 11.39 -21.43 15.36
CA GLY A 794 12.54 -20.54 15.26
C GLY A 794 12.88 -19.86 16.58
N SER A 795 12.94 -18.52 16.56
CA SER A 795 13.26 -17.71 17.75
C SER A 795 12.23 -17.82 18.89
N TRP A 796 11.00 -18.27 18.60
CA TRP A 796 9.93 -18.41 19.59
C TRP A 796 10.11 -19.59 20.53
N ASN A 797 10.94 -20.57 20.16
CA ASN A 797 11.23 -21.75 20.99
C ASN A 797 11.67 -21.40 22.42
N ARG A 798 12.27 -20.21 22.62
CA ARG A 798 12.70 -19.70 23.93
C ARG A 798 11.54 -19.29 24.85
N LEU A 799 10.39 -18.91 24.29
CA LEU A 799 9.19 -18.50 25.03
C LEU A 799 8.25 -19.67 25.32
N ILE A 800 8.40 -20.76 24.56
CA ILE A 800 7.74 -22.05 24.82
C ILE A 800 8.45 -22.79 25.97
N ALA A 801 9.73 -22.45 26.21
CA ALA A 801 10.70 -23.18 27.04
C ALA A 801 10.23 -23.51 28.45
#